data_AF-A0A4T0IJS7-F1
#
_entry.id   AF-A0A4T0IJS7-F1
#
_cell.length_a   1.000
_cell.length_b   1.000
_cell.length_c   1.000
_cell.angle_alpha   90.00
_cell.angle_beta   90.00
_cell.angle_gamma   90.00
#
_symmetry.space_group_name_H-M   'P 1'
#
loop_
_entity.id
_entity.type
_entity.pdbx_description
1 polymer ?
#
loop_
_entity_poly.entity_id
_entity_poly.type
_entity_poly.pdbx_seq_one_letter_code
_entity_poly.pdbx_strand_id
1 'polypeptide(L)'
;MDADTLRSYLTQARVETVNRLIPILYAQSNTSPDKYWMSFNKRKFMVVLSKTQRKTPTVIHKNFKISRIRSFYMRKVKFTQECFNEKLDAILGEFPMLDNLHPFLSSLMNVLYDKNHYKLALGQLNTARHLIDQVSKDYIRLMKFGDSLYRCKQLKRAAMGRMATVMRRQKDPLAYLEQVRQHIARLPSIDPTTRTMLICGYPNVGKSSFINKITRADVDVQPYAFTTKSLFVGHMDYKYLRWQVIDTPGILDHPLEEMNTIEMQSITAMAHLRSAILYFMDLSEQCGYTVEAQCKLFSSIKPLFANKPVSIVFNKIDVATFDDLTDEKKMAVQEVLADGDVKKLQLSCMSEEGIMDVRNQVCETLLAHRVDTKMRGSKINSVVNRIHVAQPKPRDDVERTAQVPDIVKQRKGYDKEDPQRKTLERDIEEANGGTGVYSVDLHKNYLLENDDWKKDTMPEFLNGHNVADFVDPDIEEKLEALEREEDKLEADGFYNSDEEILDSEEEETRSNAQAIREENNLIKLKSQDQTRKKKNAMMPRTRQTRTLDDMTADLTAKGIDASKIEDRAMSLAKAKGLVGKRKHDDVEMKEVDEDSEDAEGMEVDQDKASKKSKGVAAADKPLHPRAPKKNRAVEGLGSRANEEQAKKYRALASREPARHSKASESDRHIQTARPKWMMSGKRKMGTNDRHAYNDTHAHDDVQEYSSGSELGLDADEEDCQELRRLPREERLHAIDDMCDLYKSVDGFGENYKLVDKLGEGTFSAVYKAIDLKHHDYDNKYWFTKEQTDTRQLQHRDRKVYVALKRIYQTSCPLRIQNELELLHSLRRSKWVSTMISAFRHKDQVVAVMPYHPNNDFREYYRHVDYKTVKKYFKSLFKALRDVHRMDILHRDIKPANFLFSLQDQKGVLCDFGLAQYTLDDGWHGHCHHTQPSREHPHGQNKLAMKDIRSEKDTRAVERTADVVREADRRMNDPKLPVGYSTDEKRPIVRANRAGTRGFRAPEVLLKCQDQTTAIDMWSAGVILLSFLSRRFPFFNSNDDNEALVELTTIYGLKRMIKCGEIHNRSILSNIPHVQHGGKHLHLLLYQLNPFIFPRPPSAWHHGDVQGLRGDGKDNSETVMDTENTNIFALCNQPFEKEIGENLFNSFNQQFAKPWPELELYHAIDLCKKLMHLDCTKRLNAQQALMHPFLYGVGS
;
A
#
# COMPACT_ATOMS: atom_id res chain seq x y z
N MET A 1 -0.04 0.24 -56.04
CA MET A 1 0.27 -0.83 -55.08
C MET A 1 -0.56 -2.03 -55.47
N ASP A 2 0.08 -3.19 -55.66
CA ASP A 2 -0.61 -4.44 -55.97
C ASP A 2 -1.37 -4.94 -54.73
N ALA A 3 -2.44 -5.71 -54.94
CA ALA A 3 -3.38 -6.11 -53.89
C ALA A 3 -2.69 -6.88 -52.75
N ASP A 4 -1.65 -7.66 -53.07
CA ASP A 4 -0.87 -8.39 -52.08
C ASP A 4 0.13 -7.51 -51.33
N THR A 5 0.68 -6.46 -51.97
CA THR A 5 1.50 -5.46 -51.29
C THR A 5 0.66 -4.60 -50.34
N LEU A 6 -0.57 -4.26 -50.73
CA LEU A 6 -1.53 -3.55 -49.87
C LEU A 6 -1.94 -4.41 -48.66
N ARG A 7 -2.09 -5.72 -48.86
CA ARG A 7 -2.41 -6.68 -47.78
C ARG A 7 -1.28 -6.81 -46.78
N SER A 8 -0.03 -6.86 -47.25
CA SER A 8 1.20 -6.87 -46.43
C SER A 8 1.32 -5.58 -45.61
N TYR A 9 1.10 -4.42 -46.22
CA TYR A 9 1.12 -3.13 -45.54
C TYR A 9 0.01 -3.00 -44.48
N LEU A 10 -1.19 -3.51 -44.77
CA LEU A 10 -2.33 -3.50 -43.85
C LEU A 10 -2.22 -4.53 -42.71
N THR A 11 -1.37 -5.56 -42.84
CA THR A 11 -1.08 -6.50 -41.75
C THR A 11 0.01 -5.98 -40.81
N GLN A 12 0.89 -5.08 -41.27
CA GLN A 12 1.94 -4.47 -40.45
C GLN A 12 1.51 -3.16 -39.76
N ALA A 13 0.49 -2.46 -40.26
CA ALA A 13 -0.01 -1.24 -39.64
C ALA A 13 -0.88 -1.54 -38.39
N ARG A 14 -0.48 -1.00 -37.23
CA ARG A 14 -1.23 -1.08 -35.96
C ARG A 14 -2.72 -0.73 -36.14
N VAL A 15 -3.55 -1.46 -35.40
CA VAL A 15 -5.04 -1.45 -35.35
C VAL A 15 -5.69 -0.06 -35.18
N GLU A 16 -4.94 0.97 -34.80
CA GLU A 16 -5.44 2.33 -34.63
C GLU A 16 -5.60 3.11 -35.96
N THR A 17 -4.77 2.85 -36.97
CA THR A 17 -4.81 3.63 -38.22
C THR A 17 -5.98 3.21 -39.10
N VAL A 18 -6.32 1.92 -39.11
CA VAL A 18 -7.47 1.37 -39.86
C VAL A 18 -8.81 1.84 -39.29
N ASN A 19 -8.91 2.05 -37.96
CA ASN A 19 -10.12 2.57 -37.34
C ASN A 19 -10.32 4.09 -37.56
N ARG A 20 -9.25 4.84 -37.86
CA ARG A 20 -9.33 6.28 -38.17
C ARG A 20 -9.62 6.59 -39.64
N LEU A 21 -9.30 5.69 -40.57
CA LEU A 21 -9.47 5.94 -42.02
C LEU A 21 -10.85 5.53 -42.58
N ILE A 22 -11.56 4.60 -41.92
CA ILE A 22 -12.88 4.14 -42.37
C ILE A 22 -13.96 5.24 -42.39
N PRO A 23 -14.01 6.20 -41.45
CA PRO A 23 -14.96 7.31 -41.53
C PRO A 23 -14.69 8.27 -42.71
N ILE A 24 -13.41 8.42 -43.09
CA ILE A 24 -12.97 9.40 -44.10
C ILE A 24 -13.25 8.86 -45.52
N LEU A 25 -13.06 7.55 -45.75
CA LEU A 25 -13.31 6.93 -47.05
C LEU A 25 -14.80 6.75 -47.40
N TYR A 26 -15.70 6.82 -46.41
CA TYR A 26 -17.15 6.60 -46.62
C TYR A 26 -18.00 7.88 -46.56
N ALA A 27 -17.38 9.05 -46.35
CA ALA A 27 -18.07 10.34 -46.39
C ALA A 27 -18.47 10.79 -47.81
N GLN A 28 -18.06 10.08 -48.87
CA GLN A 28 -18.26 10.50 -50.26
C GLN A 28 -19.39 9.80 -51.02
N SER A 29 -20.09 8.80 -50.45
CA SER A 29 -21.19 8.12 -51.17
C SER A 29 -22.57 8.58 -50.70
N ASN A 30 -23.18 9.46 -51.50
CA ASN A 30 -24.43 10.16 -51.24
C ASN A 30 -25.70 9.31 -51.55
N THR A 31 -25.75 8.04 -51.12
CA THR A 31 -26.86 7.12 -51.48
C THR A 31 -27.73 6.71 -50.29
N SER A 32 -28.97 7.21 -50.31
CA SER A 32 -30.20 6.85 -49.55
C SER A 32 -30.11 6.57 -48.02
N PRO A 33 -30.72 7.42 -47.16
CA PRO A 33 -30.73 7.29 -45.70
C PRO A 33 -31.32 5.96 -45.15
N ASP A 34 -32.27 5.35 -45.86
CA ASP A 34 -32.99 4.17 -45.38
C ASP A 34 -32.15 2.89 -45.31
N LYS A 35 -31.15 2.74 -46.19
CA LYS A 35 -30.23 1.59 -46.16
C LYS A 35 -29.21 1.71 -45.02
N TYR A 36 -28.85 2.94 -44.63
CA TYR A 36 -27.90 3.19 -43.56
C TYR A 36 -28.48 2.78 -42.18
N TRP A 37 -29.78 3.00 -41.94
CA TRP A 37 -30.43 2.74 -40.64
C TRP A 37 -30.78 1.29 -40.34
N MET A 38 -31.12 0.48 -41.35
CA MET A 38 -31.14 -0.98 -41.17
C MET A 38 -29.75 -1.53 -40.83
N SER A 39 -28.68 -0.89 -41.31
CA SER A 39 -27.30 -1.29 -41.01
C SER A 39 -26.88 -0.90 -39.58
N PHE A 40 -27.26 0.27 -39.08
CA PHE A 40 -26.84 0.79 -37.76
C PHE A 40 -27.41 -0.03 -36.58
N ASN A 41 -28.69 -0.41 -36.64
CA ASN A 41 -29.31 -1.30 -35.65
C ASN A 41 -28.77 -2.73 -35.73
N LYS A 42 -28.50 -3.24 -36.94
CA LYS A 42 -27.77 -4.50 -37.13
C LYS A 42 -26.35 -4.42 -36.55
N ARG A 43 -25.67 -3.27 -36.65
CA ARG A 43 -24.27 -3.09 -36.20
C ARG A 43 -24.16 -3.12 -34.67
N LYS A 44 -24.95 -2.37 -33.90
CA LYS A 44 -24.90 -2.43 -32.42
C LYS A 44 -25.29 -3.83 -31.89
N PHE A 45 -26.29 -4.45 -32.50
CA PHE A 45 -26.69 -5.84 -32.21
C PHE A 45 -25.59 -6.86 -32.54
N MET A 46 -25.00 -6.78 -33.73
CA MET A 46 -23.89 -7.64 -34.16
C MET A 46 -22.64 -7.40 -33.31
N VAL A 47 -22.39 -6.18 -32.83
CA VAL A 47 -21.28 -5.89 -31.93
C VAL A 47 -21.43 -6.62 -30.61
N VAL A 48 -22.62 -6.60 -29.99
CA VAL A 48 -22.86 -7.33 -28.73
C VAL A 48 -22.73 -8.84 -28.93
N LEU A 49 -23.37 -9.40 -29.96
CA LEU A 49 -23.28 -10.83 -30.24
C LEU A 49 -21.87 -11.29 -30.64
N SER A 50 -21.16 -10.48 -31.42
CA SER A 50 -19.75 -10.70 -31.79
C SER A 50 -18.85 -10.63 -30.56
N LYS A 51 -19.08 -9.66 -29.66
CA LYS A 51 -18.35 -9.52 -28.38
C LYS A 51 -18.59 -10.75 -27.51
N THR A 52 -19.84 -11.24 -27.41
CA THR A 52 -20.14 -12.51 -26.72
C THR A 52 -19.40 -13.68 -27.34
N GLN A 53 -19.39 -13.81 -28.67
CA GLN A 53 -18.71 -14.91 -29.34
C GLN A 53 -17.18 -14.89 -29.17
N ARG A 54 -16.57 -13.70 -29.23
CA ARG A 54 -15.11 -13.53 -29.12
C ARG A 54 -14.59 -13.63 -27.68
N LYS A 55 -15.33 -13.09 -26.70
CA LYS A 55 -14.89 -13.00 -25.30
C LYS A 55 -15.29 -14.20 -24.44
N THR A 56 -16.24 -15.03 -24.87
CA THR A 56 -16.66 -16.24 -24.12
C THR A 56 -16.22 -17.51 -24.85
N PRO A 57 -15.85 -18.59 -24.13
CA PRO A 57 -15.43 -19.85 -24.76
C PRO A 57 -16.50 -20.38 -25.73
N THR A 58 -16.09 -20.96 -26.86
CA THR A 58 -17.01 -21.33 -27.96
C THR A 58 -17.23 -22.84 -28.10
N VAL A 59 -16.26 -23.67 -27.69
CA VAL A 59 -16.28 -25.12 -27.89
C VAL A 59 -16.85 -25.83 -26.65
N ILE A 60 -17.80 -26.75 -26.87
CA ILE A 60 -18.34 -27.64 -25.85
C ILE A 60 -18.78 -28.98 -26.46
N HIS A 61 -18.49 -30.08 -25.78
CA HIS A 61 -18.81 -31.43 -26.24
C HIS A 61 -20.02 -32.02 -25.49
N LYS A 62 -20.72 -32.95 -26.15
CA LYS A 62 -21.90 -33.65 -25.56
C LYS A 62 -21.55 -34.50 -24.34
N ASN A 63 -20.30 -34.97 -24.23
CA ASN A 63 -19.85 -35.89 -23.19
C ASN A 63 -19.42 -35.18 -21.90
N PHE A 64 -19.49 -33.85 -21.84
CA PHE A 64 -19.14 -33.10 -20.63
C PHE A 64 -20.24 -33.22 -19.57
N LYS A 65 -19.83 -33.18 -18.29
CA LYS A 65 -20.75 -33.13 -17.14
C LYS A 65 -21.82 -32.05 -17.37
N ILE A 66 -23.08 -32.36 -17.11
CA ILE A 66 -24.22 -31.46 -17.37
C ILE A 66 -24.06 -30.12 -16.64
N SER A 67 -23.43 -30.11 -15.46
CA SER A 67 -23.04 -28.88 -14.74
C SER A 67 -22.17 -27.94 -15.60
N ARG A 68 -21.15 -28.48 -16.27
CA ARG A 68 -20.28 -27.70 -17.17
C ARG A 68 -21.05 -27.16 -18.39
N ILE A 69 -21.98 -27.93 -18.92
CA ILE A 69 -22.86 -27.51 -20.04
C ILE A 69 -23.78 -26.37 -19.61
N ARG A 70 -24.42 -26.48 -18.44
CA ARG A 70 -25.28 -25.43 -17.87
C ARG A 70 -24.48 -24.14 -17.65
N SER A 71 -23.34 -24.22 -16.95
CA SER A 71 -22.48 -23.06 -16.67
C SER A 71 -21.97 -22.38 -17.93
N PHE A 72 -21.61 -23.15 -18.96
CA PHE A 72 -21.19 -22.62 -20.26
C PHE A 72 -22.26 -21.75 -20.93
N TYR A 73 -23.51 -22.23 -20.98
CA TYR A 73 -24.60 -21.49 -21.62
C TYR A 73 -25.16 -20.37 -20.73
N MET A 74 -25.20 -20.54 -19.41
CA MET A 74 -25.54 -19.47 -18.46
C MET A 74 -24.58 -18.29 -18.59
N ARG A 75 -23.27 -18.55 -18.68
CA ARG A 75 -22.24 -17.51 -18.88
C ARG A 75 -22.49 -16.73 -20.17
N LYS A 76 -22.84 -17.39 -21.28
CA LYS A 76 -23.14 -16.71 -22.55
C LYS A 76 -24.36 -15.81 -22.48
N VAL A 77 -25.42 -16.22 -21.79
CA VAL A 77 -26.63 -15.40 -21.65
C VAL A 77 -26.40 -14.22 -20.71
N LYS A 78 -25.77 -14.45 -19.56
CA LYS A 78 -25.41 -13.38 -18.61
C LYS A 78 -24.50 -12.34 -19.24
N PHE A 79 -23.42 -12.77 -19.89
CA PHE A 79 -22.48 -11.87 -20.57
C PHE A 79 -23.13 -11.03 -21.68
N THR A 80 -24.11 -11.62 -22.39
CA THR A 80 -24.86 -10.89 -23.44
C THR A 80 -25.75 -9.81 -22.82
N GLN A 81 -26.43 -10.11 -21.71
CA GLN A 81 -27.24 -9.12 -20.98
C GLN A 81 -26.37 -8.00 -20.41
N GLU A 82 -25.24 -8.32 -19.77
CA GLU A 82 -24.28 -7.32 -19.27
C GLU A 82 -23.81 -6.36 -20.38
N CYS A 83 -23.48 -6.89 -21.56
CA CYS A 83 -23.06 -6.08 -22.70
C CYS A 83 -24.19 -5.17 -23.25
N PHE A 84 -25.45 -5.61 -23.20
CA PHE A 84 -26.57 -4.76 -23.58
C PHE A 84 -26.81 -3.64 -22.55
N ASN A 85 -26.76 -3.97 -21.26
CA ASN A 85 -26.91 -2.98 -20.19
C ASN A 85 -25.79 -1.94 -20.24
N GLU A 86 -24.53 -2.35 -20.37
CA GLU A 86 -23.38 -1.45 -20.52
C GLU A 86 -23.62 -0.41 -21.63
N LYS A 87 -24.20 -0.82 -22.76
CA LYS A 87 -24.50 0.08 -23.88
C LYS A 87 -25.73 0.94 -23.67
N LEU A 88 -26.79 0.42 -23.05
CA LEU A 88 -28.00 1.19 -22.77
C LEU A 88 -27.77 2.21 -21.66
N ASP A 89 -27.05 1.83 -20.60
CA ASP A 89 -26.68 2.72 -19.50
C ASP A 89 -25.75 3.84 -19.98
N ALA A 90 -24.80 3.54 -20.88
CA ALA A 90 -23.97 4.58 -21.50
C ALA A 90 -24.83 5.61 -22.26
N ILE A 91 -25.80 5.15 -23.05
CA ILE A 91 -26.72 6.05 -23.77
C ILE A 91 -27.54 6.88 -22.77
N LEU A 92 -28.14 6.25 -21.77
CA LEU A 92 -28.97 6.94 -20.78
C LEU A 92 -28.17 7.94 -19.92
N GLY A 93 -26.88 7.69 -19.70
CA GLY A 93 -25.99 8.59 -18.95
C GLY A 93 -25.39 9.74 -19.78
N GLU A 94 -25.18 9.54 -21.07
CA GLU A 94 -24.64 10.58 -21.98
C GLU A 94 -25.66 11.67 -22.31
N PHE A 95 -26.95 11.33 -22.35
CA PHE A 95 -28.01 12.28 -22.66
C PHE A 95 -28.39 13.14 -21.44
N PRO A 96 -28.53 14.46 -21.60
CA PRO A 96 -28.88 15.34 -20.50
C PRO A 96 -30.34 15.17 -20.06
N MET A 97 -30.57 15.16 -18.74
CA MET A 97 -31.92 15.21 -18.18
C MET A 97 -32.48 16.63 -18.29
N LEU A 98 -33.48 16.81 -19.16
CA LEU A 98 -34.07 18.13 -19.47
C LEU A 98 -34.56 18.89 -18.24
N ASP A 99 -35.11 18.20 -17.23
CA ASP A 99 -35.67 18.85 -16.03
C ASP A 99 -34.59 19.41 -15.08
N ASN A 100 -33.36 18.87 -15.13
CA ASN A 100 -32.25 19.31 -14.29
C ASN A 100 -31.40 20.39 -14.95
N LEU A 101 -31.71 20.76 -16.19
CA LEU A 101 -30.99 21.78 -16.92
C LEU A 101 -31.53 23.18 -16.64
N HIS A 102 -30.69 24.19 -16.89
CA HIS A 102 -31.09 25.59 -16.75
C HIS A 102 -32.35 25.87 -17.61
N PRO A 103 -33.32 26.67 -17.13
CA PRO A 103 -34.56 26.95 -17.86
C PRO A 103 -34.36 27.33 -19.32
N PHE A 104 -33.35 28.17 -19.62
CA PHE A 104 -32.96 28.50 -21.00
C PHE A 104 -32.70 27.27 -21.88
N LEU A 105 -31.82 26.36 -21.45
CA LEU A 105 -31.47 25.17 -22.22
C LEU A 105 -32.65 24.19 -22.30
N SER A 106 -33.39 24.03 -21.19
CA SER A 106 -34.60 23.21 -21.16
C SER A 106 -35.64 23.69 -22.18
N SER A 107 -35.94 24.99 -22.21
CA SER A 107 -36.87 25.59 -23.16
C SER A 107 -36.35 25.50 -24.59
N LEU A 108 -35.04 25.73 -24.81
CA LEU A 108 -34.43 25.61 -26.14
C LEU A 108 -34.55 24.19 -26.69
N MET A 109 -34.27 23.17 -25.87
CA MET A 109 -34.43 21.77 -26.29
C MET A 109 -35.90 21.38 -26.46
N ASN A 110 -36.82 21.98 -25.71
CA ASN A 110 -38.25 21.76 -25.90
C ASN A 110 -38.70 22.24 -27.29
N VAL A 111 -38.25 23.43 -27.70
CA VAL A 111 -38.54 23.99 -29.04
C VAL A 111 -37.87 23.15 -30.14
N LEU A 112 -36.63 22.71 -29.94
CA LEU A 112 -35.87 21.99 -30.97
C LEU A 112 -36.26 20.52 -31.15
N TYR A 113 -36.59 19.82 -30.07
CA TYR A 113 -36.67 18.36 -30.08
C TYR A 113 -38.00 17.79 -29.60
N ASP A 114 -38.92 18.62 -29.11
CA ASP A 114 -40.11 18.22 -28.34
C ASP A 114 -39.74 17.42 -27.07
N LYS A 115 -39.95 18.05 -25.90
CA LYS A 115 -39.66 17.46 -24.60
C LYS A 115 -40.37 16.11 -24.39
N ASN A 116 -41.58 15.95 -24.92
CA ASN A 116 -42.36 14.74 -24.72
C ASN A 116 -41.79 13.58 -25.54
N HIS A 117 -41.51 13.81 -26.82
CA HIS A 117 -40.92 12.80 -27.69
C HIS A 117 -39.53 12.37 -27.19
N TYR A 118 -38.71 13.34 -26.75
CA TYR A 118 -37.40 13.08 -26.16
C TYR A 118 -37.46 12.18 -24.92
N LYS A 119 -38.32 12.52 -23.95
CA LYS A 119 -38.49 11.72 -22.74
C LYS A 119 -39.08 10.35 -23.01
N LEU A 120 -40.03 10.25 -23.95
CA LEU A 120 -40.63 8.97 -24.34
C LEU A 120 -39.57 8.04 -24.93
N ALA A 121 -38.70 8.53 -25.81
CA ALA A 121 -37.63 7.75 -26.43
C ALA A 121 -36.63 7.20 -25.38
N LEU A 122 -36.18 8.04 -24.44
CA LEU A 122 -35.29 7.60 -23.35
C LEU A 122 -36.01 6.64 -22.38
N GLY A 123 -37.28 6.88 -22.09
CA GLY A 123 -38.11 6.00 -21.26
C GLY A 123 -38.29 4.61 -21.88
N GLN A 124 -38.47 4.53 -23.20
CA GLN A 124 -38.54 3.27 -23.93
C GLN A 124 -37.22 2.49 -23.88
N LEU A 125 -36.07 3.17 -23.96
CA LEU A 125 -34.75 2.52 -23.79
C LEU A 125 -34.54 2.01 -22.36
N ASN A 126 -34.93 2.78 -21.33
CA ASN A 126 -34.84 2.32 -19.95
C ASN A 126 -35.75 1.11 -19.69
N THR A 127 -36.96 1.11 -20.25
CA THR A 127 -37.87 -0.05 -20.20
C THR A 127 -37.25 -1.26 -20.90
N ALA A 128 -36.62 -1.07 -22.07
CA ALA A 128 -35.94 -2.14 -22.80
C ALA A 128 -34.78 -2.76 -22.01
N ARG A 129 -34.01 -1.94 -21.27
CA ARG A 129 -32.96 -2.40 -20.35
C ARG A 129 -33.53 -3.35 -19.29
N HIS A 130 -34.59 -2.92 -18.61
CA HIS A 130 -35.25 -3.75 -17.59
C HIS A 130 -35.84 -5.05 -18.14
N LEU A 131 -36.41 -5.02 -19.35
CA LEU A 131 -36.90 -6.22 -20.03
C LEU A 131 -35.77 -7.21 -20.36
N ILE A 132 -34.59 -6.73 -20.80
CA ILE A 132 -33.43 -7.58 -21.07
C ILE A 132 -32.93 -8.26 -19.79
N ASP A 133 -32.91 -7.55 -18.67
CA ASP A 133 -32.57 -8.11 -17.36
C ASP A 133 -33.54 -9.21 -16.93
N GLN A 134 -34.84 -8.97 -17.08
CA GLN A 134 -35.86 -9.95 -16.74
C GLN A 134 -35.74 -11.21 -17.61
N VAL A 135 -35.57 -11.04 -18.93
CA VAL A 135 -35.34 -12.17 -19.86
C VAL A 135 -34.09 -12.95 -19.46
N SER A 136 -32.98 -12.29 -19.12
CA SER A 136 -31.76 -12.97 -18.66
C SER A 136 -32.02 -13.81 -17.40
N LYS A 137 -32.62 -13.19 -16.37
CA LYS A 137 -32.91 -13.85 -15.08
C LYS A 137 -33.78 -15.08 -15.25
N ASP A 138 -34.86 -14.99 -16.04
CA ASP A 138 -35.78 -16.09 -16.25
C ASP A 138 -35.13 -17.25 -17.02
N TYR A 139 -34.37 -16.95 -18.08
CA TYR A 139 -33.70 -17.99 -18.86
C TYR A 139 -32.54 -18.65 -18.11
N ILE A 140 -31.81 -17.90 -17.28
CA ILE A 140 -30.79 -18.48 -16.38
C ILE A 140 -31.47 -19.42 -15.38
N ARG A 141 -32.61 -19.04 -14.80
CA ARG A 141 -33.39 -19.90 -13.90
C ARG A 141 -33.85 -21.18 -14.61
N LEU A 142 -34.37 -21.08 -15.83
CA LEU A 142 -34.78 -22.24 -16.64
C LEU A 142 -33.60 -23.15 -17.04
N MET A 143 -32.43 -22.58 -17.32
CA MET A 143 -31.23 -23.34 -17.67
C MET A 143 -30.66 -24.18 -16.51
N LYS A 144 -30.99 -23.86 -15.25
CA LYS A 144 -30.60 -24.69 -14.09
C LYS A 144 -31.17 -26.11 -14.18
N PHE A 145 -32.33 -26.26 -14.82
CA PHE A 145 -33.03 -27.54 -15.01
C PHE A 145 -32.76 -28.18 -16.38
N GLY A 146 -31.79 -27.67 -17.16
CA GLY A 146 -31.45 -28.24 -18.45
C GLY A 146 -30.81 -29.63 -18.33
N ASP A 147 -31.43 -30.66 -18.89
CA ASP A 147 -31.00 -32.07 -18.83
C ASP A 147 -29.94 -32.45 -19.88
N SER A 148 -29.86 -31.70 -20.97
CA SER A 148 -29.08 -32.06 -22.15
C SER A 148 -28.41 -30.85 -22.81
N LEU A 149 -27.34 -31.12 -23.58
CA LEU A 149 -26.68 -30.10 -24.41
C LEU A 149 -27.66 -29.43 -25.38
N TYR A 150 -28.57 -30.22 -25.97
CA TYR A 150 -29.55 -29.72 -26.92
C TYR A 150 -30.52 -28.75 -26.27
N ARG A 151 -31.12 -29.12 -25.12
CA ARG A 151 -32.05 -28.28 -24.36
C ARG A 151 -31.39 -26.98 -23.90
N CYS A 152 -30.17 -27.06 -23.35
CA CYS A 152 -29.42 -25.86 -22.95
C CYS A 152 -29.06 -24.96 -24.15
N LYS A 153 -28.69 -25.54 -25.30
CA LYS A 153 -28.40 -24.80 -26.53
C LYS A 153 -29.65 -24.08 -27.06
N GLN A 154 -30.82 -24.71 -27.01
CA GLN A 154 -32.09 -24.11 -27.39
C GLN A 154 -32.47 -22.95 -26.46
N LEU A 155 -32.39 -23.15 -25.13
CA LEU A 155 -32.67 -22.09 -24.15
C LEU A 155 -31.77 -20.88 -24.34
N LYS A 156 -30.47 -21.09 -24.60
CA LYS A 156 -29.55 -20.00 -24.94
C LYS A 156 -29.94 -19.27 -26.22
N ARG A 157 -30.31 -20.00 -27.28
CA ARG A 157 -30.77 -19.37 -28.55
C ARG A 157 -32.05 -18.56 -28.33
N ALA A 158 -32.99 -19.08 -27.55
CA ALA A 158 -34.24 -18.40 -27.23
C ALA A 158 -34.00 -17.14 -26.39
N ALA A 159 -33.15 -17.19 -25.36
CA ALA A 159 -32.81 -16.04 -24.53
C ALA A 159 -32.17 -14.91 -25.35
N MET A 160 -31.10 -15.21 -26.10
CA MET A 160 -30.41 -14.22 -26.94
C MET A 160 -31.31 -13.71 -28.07
N GLY A 161 -32.20 -14.56 -28.60
CA GLY A 161 -33.21 -14.18 -29.58
C GLY A 161 -34.26 -13.21 -29.01
N ARG A 162 -34.74 -13.45 -27.78
CA ARG A 162 -35.69 -12.52 -27.13
C ARG A 162 -35.05 -11.17 -26.81
N MET A 163 -33.80 -11.16 -26.31
CA MET A 163 -33.04 -9.92 -26.12
C MET A 163 -32.85 -9.15 -27.44
N ALA A 164 -32.56 -9.87 -28.53
CA ALA A 164 -32.47 -9.30 -29.87
C ALA A 164 -33.78 -8.65 -30.32
N THR A 165 -34.91 -9.31 -30.07
CA THR A 165 -36.24 -8.82 -30.44
C THR A 165 -36.61 -7.57 -29.64
N VAL A 166 -36.29 -7.51 -28.34
CA VAL A 166 -36.48 -6.31 -27.52
C VAL A 166 -35.72 -5.14 -28.14
N MET A 167 -34.45 -5.32 -28.49
CA MET A 167 -33.66 -4.27 -29.13
C MET A 167 -34.16 -3.89 -30.53
N ARG A 168 -34.65 -4.86 -31.31
CA ARG A 168 -35.19 -4.59 -32.66
C ARG A 168 -36.44 -3.70 -32.62
N ARG A 169 -37.25 -3.80 -31.56
CA ARG A 169 -38.42 -2.92 -31.35
C ARG A 169 -38.03 -1.47 -31.11
N GLN A 170 -36.83 -1.21 -30.57
CA GLN A 170 -36.33 0.14 -30.28
C GLN A 170 -35.66 0.82 -31.48
N LYS A 171 -36.06 0.47 -32.70
CA LYS A 171 -35.42 0.98 -33.93
C LYS A 171 -35.59 2.49 -34.05
N ASP A 172 -36.82 2.97 -33.94
CA ASP A 172 -37.19 4.36 -34.20
C ASP A 172 -36.70 5.32 -33.09
N PRO A 173 -36.80 4.97 -31.79
CA PRO A 173 -36.22 5.78 -30.71
C PRO A 173 -34.71 5.97 -30.83
N LEU A 174 -33.97 4.91 -31.22
CA LEU A 174 -32.53 5.00 -31.42
C LEU A 174 -32.15 5.86 -32.63
N ALA A 175 -32.96 5.83 -33.69
CA ALA A 175 -32.74 6.68 -34.87
C ALA A 175 -32.98 8.16 -34.53
N TYR A 176 -34.09 8.45 -33.84
CA TYR A 176 -34.39 9.78 -33.35
C TYR A 176 -33.31 10.31 -32.40
N LEU A 177 -32.91 9.53 -31.38
CA LEU A 177 -31.89 9.97 -30.43
C LEU A 177 -30.53 10.22 -31.08
N GLU A 178 -30.15 9.46 -32.11
CA GLU A 178 -28.90 9.72 -32.84
C GLU A 178 -28.97 11.04 -33.62
N GLN A 179 -30.11 11.36 -34.23
CA GLN A 179 -30.31 12.67 -34.88
C GLN A 179 -30.21 13.80 -33.86
N VAL A 180 -30.88 13.65 -32.72
CA VAL A 180 -30.81 14.61 -31.61
C VAL A 180 -29.37 14.78 -31.12
N ARG A 181 -28.63 13.69 -30.91
CA ARG A 181 -27.22 13.72 -30.47
C ARG A 181 -26.33 14.50 -31.44
N GLN A 182 -26.48 14.25 -32.74
CA GLN A 182 -25.71 14.94 -33.78
C GLN A 182 -26.02 16.43 -33.84
N HIS A 183 -27.29 16.81 -33.63
CA HIS A 183 -27.69 18.21 -33.59
C HIS A 183 -27.20 18.90 -32.32
N ILE A 184 -27.35 18.29 -31.14
CA ILE A 184 -26.85 18.83 -29.86
C ILE A 184 -25.34 19.07 -29.92
N ALA A 185 -24.58 18.16 -30.52
CA ALA A 185 -23.13 18.29 -30.66
C ALA A 185 -22.68 19.53 -31.47
N ARG A 186 -23.56 20.09 -32.30
CA ARG A 186 -23.30 21.31 -33.10
C ARG A 186 -23.81 22.58 -32.42
N LEU A 187 -24.62 22.48 -31.37
CA LEU A 187 -25.14 23.66 -30.68
C LEU A 187 -23.99 24.41 -30.00
N PRO A 188 -23.97 25.75 -30.08
CA PRO A 188 -22.95 26.53 -29.40
C PRO A 188 -23.11 26.43 -27.89
N SER A 189 -21.98 26.48 -27.17
CA SER A 189 -21.98 26.50 -25.71
C SER A 189 -22.34 27.89 -25.20
N ILE A 190 -23.58 28.07 -24.75
CA ILE A 190 -24.10 29.33 -24.21
C ILE A 190 -24.17 29.24 -22.69
N ASP A 191 -23.56 30.20 -21.99
CA ASP A 191 -23.70 30.29 -20.53
C ASP A 191 -24.71 31.39 -20.17
N PRO A 192 -25.90 31.03 -19.65
CA PRO A 192 -26.97 31.99 -19.37
C PRO A 192 -26.66 32.95 -18.21
N THR A 193 -25.63 32.67 -17.41
CA THR A 193 -25.26 33.48 -16.24
C THR A 193 -24.16 34.50 -16.55
N THR A 194 -23.43 34.30 -17.65
CA THR A 194 -22.32 35.17 -18.06
C THR A 194 -22.81 36.49 -18.67
N ARG A 195 -21.88 37.35 -19.06
CA ARG A 195 -22.19 38.66 -19.64
C ARG A 195 -22.47 38.45 -21.12
N THR A 196 -23.72 38.68 -21.48
CA THR A 196 -24.20 38.41 -22.82
C THR A 196 -24.74 39.69 -23.43
N MET A 197 -24.40 39.93 -24.69
CA MET A 197 -25.03 40.92 -25.56
C MET A 197 -25.88 40.16 -26.55
N LEU A 198 -27.17 40.48 -26.60
CA LEU A 198 -28.12 39.84 -27.50
C LEU A 198 -28.48 40.84 -28.59
N ILE A 199 -28.29 40.44 -29.85
CA ILE A 199 -28.56 41.30 -31.00
C ILE A 199 -29.91 40.88 -31.60
N CYS A 200 -30.85 41.81 -31.65
CA CYS A 200 -32.23 41.59 -32.13
C CYS A 200 -32.62 42.64 -33.18
N GLY A 201 -33.60 42.32 -34.03
CA GLY A 201 -34.11 43.22 -35.07
C GLY A 201 -34.59 42.45 -36.30
N TYR A 202 -35.15 43.16 -37.28
CA TYR A 202 -35.66 42.58 -38.53
C TYR A 202 -34.56 41.83 -39.32
N PRO A 203 -34.92 40.86 -40.18
CA PRO A 203 -33.97 40.30 -41.15
C PRO A 203 -33.28 41.40 -41.98
N ASN A 204 -32.06 41.14 -42.48
CA ASN A 204 -31.30 42.05 -43.37
C ASN A 204 -30.89 43.43 -42.82
N VAL A 205 -31.16 43.77 -41.55
CA VAL A 205 -30.72 45.05 -40.94
C VAL A 205 -29.21 45.13 -40.65
N GLY A 206 -28.45 44.04 -40.84
CA GLY A 206 -26.98 44.00 -40.65
C GLY A 206 -26.48 43.46 -39.30
N LYS A 207 -27.29 42.69 -38.56
CA LYS A 207 -26.93 42.03 -37.29
C LYS A 207 -25.71 41.10 -37.41
N SER A 208 -25.77 40.19 -38.39
CA SER A 208 -24.71 39.20 -38.63
C SER A 208 -23.41 39.85 -39.15
N SER A 209 -23.50 40.99 -39.83
CA SER A 209 -22.31 41.78 -40.20
C SER A 209 -21.65 42.41 -38.97
N PHE A 210 -22.44 42.89 -38.01
CA PHE A 210 -21.91 43.49 -36.78
C PHE A 210 -21.16 42.46 -35.93
N ILE A 211 -21.66 41.23 -35.79
CA ILE A 211 -20.97 40.17 -35.03
C ILE A 211 -19.63 39.76 -35.66
N ASN A 212 -19.52 39.75 -36.99
CA ASN A 212 -18.26 39.44 -37.70
C ASN A 212 -17.22 40.55 -37.54
N LYS A 213 -17.64 41.81 -37.38
CA LYS A 213 -16.73 42.94 -37.15
C LYS A 213 -16.26 43.02 -35.70
N ILE A 214 -17.12 42.67 -34.74
CA ILE A 214 -16.82 42.80 -33.31
C ILE A 214 -16.15 41.55 -32.70
N THR A 215 -16.38 40.38 -33.30
CA THR A 215 -15.86 39.09 -32.83
C THR A 215 -15.13 38.37 -33.95
N ARG A 216 -14.39 37.31 -33.60
CA ARG A 216 -13.78 36.40 -34.58
C ARG A 216 -14.75 35.34 -35.12
N ALA A 217 -16.05 35.49 -34.88
CA ALA A 217 -17.05 34.58 -35.44
C ALA A 217 -17.19 34.84 -36.95
N ASP A 218 -17.44 33.77 -37.69
CA ASP A 218 -17.68 33.82 -39.13
C ASP A 218 -19.14 33.38 -39.38
N VAL A 219 -20.02 34.36 -39.48
CA VAL A 219 -21.45 34.17 -39.75
C VAL A 219 -21.77 34.57 -41.19
N ASP A 220 -22.45 33.71 -41.93
CA ASP A 220 -22.83 33.98 -43.32
C ASP A 220 -23.78 35.18 -43.44
N VAL A 221 -23.39 36.18 -44.24
CA VAL A 221 -24.21 37.36 -44.55
C VAL A 221 -24.67 37.27 -45.99
N GLN A 222 -25.98 37.11 -46.20
CA GLN A 222 -26.62 37.12 -47.52
C GLN A 222 -27.87 38.03 -47.50
N PRO A 223 -28.32 38.57 -48.65
CA PRO A 223 -29.33 39.64 -48.69
C PRO A 223 -30.79 39.17 -48.56
N TYR A 224 -31.04 37.88 -48.33
CA TYR A 224 -32.40 37.34 -48.15
C TYR A 224 -32.68 37.03 -46.67
N ALA A 225 -33.96 37.03 -46.28
CA ALA A 225 -34.33 36.79 -44.88
C ALA A 225 -33.96 35.36 -44.41
N PHE A 226 -33.73 35.21 -43.09
CA PHE A 226 -33.41 33.93 -42.43
C PHE A 226 -32.08 33.27 -42.85
N THR A 227 -31.05 34.08 -43.12
CA THR A 227 -29.67 33.59 -43.27
C THR A 227 -29.18 32.84 -42.04
N THR A 228 -29.51 33.31 -40.84
CA THR A 228 -29.22 32.65 -39.57
C THR A 228 -30.45 31.88 -39.06
N LYS A 229 -30.42 30.55 -39.16
CA LYS A 229 -31.52 29.66 -38.72
C LYS A 229 -31.39 29.19 -37.26
N SER A 230 -30.23 29.45 -36.65
CA SER A 230 -29.90 29.08 -35.27
C SER A 230 -29.19 30.25 -34.58
N LEU A 231 -29.22 30.25 -33.25
CA LEU A 231 -28.45 31.19 -32.44
C LEU A 231 -26.95 30.99 -32.70
N PHE A 232 -26.24 32.05 -33.08
CA PHE A 232 -24.78 32.05 -33.21
C PHE A 232 -24.16 32.79 -32.04
N VAL A 233 -23.00 32.32 -31.58
CA VAL A 233 -22.26 32.95 -30.48
C VAL A 233 -20.88 33.36 -30.93
N GLY A 234 -20.61 34.65 -30.84
CA GLY A 234 -19.29 35.25 -30.93
C GLY A 234 -18.77 35.58 -29.55
N HIS A 235 -17.45 35.60 -29.41
CA HIS A 235 -16.80 36.02 -28.18
C HIS A 235 -15.90 37.22 -28.42
N MET A 236 -15.91 38.14 -27.46
CA MET A 236 -15.04 39.32 -27.44
C MET A 236 -14.52 39.59 -26.04
N ASP A 237 -13.43 40.35 -25.93
CA ASP A 237 -12.84 40.75 -24.65
C ASP A 237 -12.95 42.26 -24.48
N TYR A 238 -13.48 42.70 -23.33
CA TYR A 238 -13.61 44.11 -22.97
C TYR A 238 -13.39 44.30 -21.47
N LYS A 239 -12.55 45.28 -21.09
CA LYS A 239 -12.10 45.52 -19.69
C LYS A 239 -11.61 44.24 -18.99
N TYR A 240 -10.80 43.44 -19.70
CA TYR A 240 -10.27 42.14 -19.21
C TYR A 240 -11.34 41.10 -18.85
N LEU A 241 -12.57 41.28 -19.33
CA LEU A 241 -13.67 40.36 -19.12
C LEU A 241 -14.05 39.74 -20.46
N ARG A 242 -14.37 38.43 -20.43
CA ARG A 242 -14.94 37.71 -21.57
C ARG A 242 -16.42 38.04 -21.70
N TRP A 243 -16.85 38.38 -22.90
CA TRP A 243 -18.24 38.66 -23.27
C TRP A 243 -18.72 37.67 -24.33
N GLN A 244 -19.99 37.32 -24.24
CA GLN A 244 -20.69 36.53 -25.24
C GLN A 244 -21.58 37.45 -26.05
N VAL A 245 -21.46 37.41 -27.37
CA VAL A 245 -22.31 38.14 -28.31
C VAL A 245 -23.15 37.11 -29.02
N ILE A 246 -24.46 37.18 -28.88
CA ILE A 246 -25.38 36.21 -29.45
C ILE A 246 -26.17 36.89 -30.55
N ASP A 247 -26.03 36.35 -31.77
CA ASP A 247 -26.86 36.75 -32.90
C ASP A 247 -28.17 35.96 -32.87
N THR A 248 -29.29 36.66 -32.93
CA THR A 248 -30.62 36.04 -33.01
C THR A 248 -31.11 36.03 -34.45
N PRO A 249 -31.75 34.92 -34.90
CA PRO A 249 -32.54 34.94 -36.12
C PRO A 249 -33.49 36.13 -36.14
N GLY A 250 -33.67 36.74 -37.32
CA GLY A 250 -34.61 37.86 -37.48
C GLY A 250 -36.02 37.47 -37.05
N ILE A 251 -36.66 38.36 -36.28
CA ILE A 251 -38.01 38.15 -35.70
C ILE A 251 -39.02 38.91 -36.56
N LEU A 252 -40.16 38.29 -36.87
CA LEU A 252 -41.31 38.94 -37.49
C LEU A 252 -42.43 39.20 -36.47
N ASP A 253 -43.33 40.11 -36.79
CA ASP A 253 -44.45 40.53 -35.93
C ASP A 253 -45.64 39.56 -36.07
N HIS A 254 -45.42 38.31 -35.64
CA HIS A 254 -46.46 37.28 -35.59
C HIS A 254 -46.90 37.08 -34.12
N PRO A 255 -48.16 36.73 -33.84
CA PRO A 255 -48.59 36.34 -32.51
C PRO A 255 -47.76 35.15 -31.98
N LEU A 256 -47.50 35.10 -30.67
CA LEU A 256 -46.65 34.06 -30.04
C LEU A 256 -47.07 32.62 -30.36
N GLU A 257 -48.35 32.38 -30.65
CA GLU A 257 -48.92 31.05 -30.95
C GLU A 257 -48.64 30.58 -32.39
N GLU A 258 -48.35 31.50 -33.31
CA GLU A 258 -48.09 31.24 -34.74
C GLU A 258 -46.60 31.36 -35.10
N MET A 259 -45.74 31.62 -34.12
CA MET A 259 -44.30 31.78 -34.35
C MET A 259 -43.63 30.47 -34.75
N ASN A 260 -42.71 30.55 -35.70
CA ASN A 260 -41.93 29.40 -36.15
C ASN A 260 -40.94 28.92 -35.08
N THR A 261 -40.46 27.68 -35.22
CA THR A 261 -39.43 27.13 -34.32
C THR A 261 -38.13 27.95 -34.31
N ILE A 262 -37.81 28.64 -35.41
CA ILE A 262 -36.66 29.55 -35.52
C ILE A 262 -36.89 30.82 -34.67
N GLU A 263 -38.08 31.42 -34.76
CA GLU A 263 -38.44 32.63 -34.02
C GLU A 263 -38.57 32.35 -32.52
N MET A 264 -39.13 31.18 -32.17
CA MET A 264 -39.22 30.70 -30.79
C MET A 264 -37.85 30.51 -30.13
N GLN A 265 -36.78 30.23 -30.89
CA GLN A 265 -35.41 30.23 -30.34
C GLN A 265 -34.97 31.63 -29.92
N SER A 266 -35.25 32.65 -30.75
CA SER A 266 -34.96 34.05 -30.44
C SER A 266 -35.74 34.51 -29.19
N ILE A 267 -37.03 34.16 -29.11
CA ILE A 267 -37.87 34.46 -27.92
C ILE A 267 -37.33 33.77 -26.67
N THR A 268 -36.93 32.50 -26.77
CA THR A 268 -36.36 31.74 -25.64
C THR A 268 -35.07 32.37 -25.12
N ALA A 269 -34.20 32.82 -26.04
CA ALA A 269 -32.98 33.57 -25.70
C ALA A 269 -33.31 34.91 -25.03
N MET A 270 -34.23 35.68 -25.62
CA MET A 270 -34.66 36.96 -25.08
C MET A 270 -35.35 36.84 -23.72
N ALA A 271 -36.07 35.77 -23.42
CA ALA A 271 -36.74 35.60 -22.14
C ALA A 271 -35.74 35.24 -21.04
N HIS A 272 -34.92 34.20 -21.24
CA HIS A 272 -34.14 33.58 -20.17
C HIS A 272 -32.72 34.13 -19.99
N LEU A 273 -32.11 34.74 -21.02
CA LEU A 273 -30.74 35.25 -20.90
C LEU A 273 -30.71 36.59 -20.17
N ARG A 274 -29.75 36.73 -19.23
CA ARG A 274 -29.47 38.00 -18.54
C ARG A 274 -28.48 38.82 -19.35
N SER A 275 -28.99 39.39 -20.44
CA SER A 275 -28.20 40.10 -21.45
C SER A 275 -28.52 41.59 -21.52
N ALA A 276 -27.62 42.35 -22.12
CA ALA A 276 -27.97 43.62 -22.73
C ALA A 276 -28.58 43.36 -24.11
N ILE A 277 -29.66 44.07 -24.42
CA ILE A 277 -30.39 43.88 -25.68
C ILE A 277 -30.04 45.04 -26.61
N LEU A 278 -29.48 44.72 -27.78
CA LEU A 278 -29.26 45.67 -28.86
C LEU A 278 -30.34 45.45 -29.91
N TYR A 279 -31.21 46.44 -30.08
CA TYR A 279 -32.22 46.42 -31.13
C TYR A 279 -31.69 47.19 -32.35
N PHE A 280 -31.41 46.47 -33.44
CA PHE A 280 -30.90 47.04 -34.68
C PHE A 280 -32.05 47.51 -35.57
N MET A 281 -31.96 48.78 -35.98
CA MET A 281 -32.92 49.44 -36.85
C MET A 281 -32.21 49.98 -38.10
N ASP A 282 -32.82 49.76 -39.27
CA ASP A 282 -32.34 50.28 -40.55
C ASP A 282 -33.23 51.45 -40.99
N LEU A 283 -32.68 52.67 -40.92
CA LEU A 283 -33.39 53.91 -41.27
C LEU A 283 -33.52 54.10 -42.78
N SER A 284 -32.73 53.39 -43.58
CA SER A 284 -32.74 53.50 -45.04
C SER A 284 -33.79 52.62 -45.72
N GLU A 285 -34.53 51.80 -44.95
CA GLU A 285 -35.57 50.85 -45.42
C GLU A 285 -35.07 49.78 -46.42
N GLN A 286 -33.75 49.65 -46.61
CA GLN A 286 -33.14 48.66 -47.51
C GLN A 286 -33.32 47.22 -47.01
N CYS A 287 -33.66 47.02 -45.73
CA CYS A 287 -33.98 45.72 -45.16
C CYS A 287 -35.30 45.13 -45.68
N GLY A 288 -36.09 45.88 -46.45
CA GLY A 288 -37.38 45.44 -47.01
C GLY A 288 -38.59 45.71 -46.10
N TYR A 289 -38.41 46.48 -45.02
CA TYR A 289 -39.45 46.84 -44.06
C TYR A 289 -39.40 48.33 -43.74
N THR A 290 -40.56 48.94 -43.53
CA THR A 290 -40.67 50.37 -43.21
C THR A 290 -40.21 50.68 -41.78
N VAL A 291 -39.80 51.93 -41.53
CA VAL A 291 -39.43 52.39 -40.18
C VAL A 291 -40.57 52.19 -39.16
N GLU A 292 -41.83 52.40 -39.58
CA GLU A 292 -43.01 52.19 -38.73
C GLU A 292 -43.20 50.72 -38.30
N ALA A 293 -42.98 49.77 -39.22
CA ALA A 293 -43.05 48.35 -38.89
C ALA A 293 -41.97 47.96 -37.88
N GLN A 294 -40.78 48.53 -38.04
CA GLN A 294 -39.67 48.38 -37.07
C GLN A 294 -40.05 48.90 -35.68
N CYS A 295 -40.66 50.08 -35.58
CA CYS A 295 -41.16 50.59 -34.29
C CYS A 295 -42.27 49.72 -33.69
N LYS A 296 -43.22 49.23 -34.49
CA LYS A 296 -44.30 48.33 -34.02
C LYS A 296 -43.76 47.04 -33.42
N LEU A 297 -42.79 46.41 -34.09
CA LEU A 297 -42.14 45.20 -33.57
C LEU A 297 -41.45 45.48 -32.23
N PHE A 298 -40.75 46.62 -32.09
CA PHE A 298 -40.12 46.99 -30.82
C PHE A 298 -41.14 47.09 -29.68
N SER A 299 -42.27 47.76 -29.92
CA SER A 299 -43.36 47.88 -28.94
C SER A 299 -43.98 46.52 -28.59
N SER A 300 -44.10 45.62 -29.56
CA SER A 300 -44.61 44.24 -29.39
C SER A 300 -43.70 43.40 -28.47
N ILE A 301 -42.38 43.47 -28.65
CA ILE A 301 -41.40 42.68 -27.89
C ILE A 301 -40.95 43.35 -26.57
N LYS A 302 -41.25 44.64 -26.37
CA LYS A 302 -40.89 45.43 -25.17
C LYS A 302 -41.19 44.73 -23.83
N PRO A 303 -42.32 44.01 -23.63
CA PRO A 303 -42.59 43.31 -22.37
C PRO A 303 -41.53 42.25 -22.02
N LEU A 304 -40.84 41.68 -23.00
CA LEU A 304 -39.77 40.70 -22.80
C LEU A 304 -38.46 41.32 -22.27
N PHE A 305 -38.34 42.65 -22.32
CA PHE A 305 -37.15 43.40 -21.94
C PHE A 305 -37.14 43.83 -20.47
N ALA A 306 -38.14 43.43 -19.68
CA ALA A 306 -38.22 43.76 -18.27
C ALA A 306 -36.94 43.35 -17.51
N ASN A 307 -36.37 44.30 -16.76
CA ASN A 307 -35.11 44.17 -16.01
C ASN A 307 -33.85 43.93 -16.87
N LYS A 308 -33.86 44.35 -18.14
CA LYS A 308 -32.70 44.26 -19.05
C LYS A 308 -32.37 45.63 -19.63
N PRO A 309 -31.08 46.01 -19.71
CA PRO A 309 -30.70 47.25 -20.37
C PRO A 309 -30.91 47.11 -21.89
N VAL A 310 -31.66 48.05 -22.47
CA VAL A 310 -31.99 48.09 -23.90
C VAL A 310 -31.26 49.25 -24.57
N SER A 311 -30.73 49.04 -25.77
CA SER A 311 -30.14 50.08 -26.60
C SER A 311 -30.61 49.93 -28.04
N ILE A 312 -31.09 51.02 -28.62
CA ILE A 312 -31.50 51.06 -30.03
C ILE A 312 -30.30 51.53 -30.85
N VAL A 313 -29.96 50.74 -31.85
CA VAL A 313 -28.80 50.93 -32.72
C VAL A 313 -29.28 51.19 -34.13
N PHE A 314 -29.04 52.40 -34.63
CA PHE A 314 -29.25 52.74 -36.02
C PHE A 314 -28.05 52.29 -36.85
N ASN A 315 -28.29 51.35 -37.77
CA ASN A 315 -27.27 50.85 -38.69
C ASN A 315 -27.41 51.51 -40.07
N LYS A 316 -26.35 51.43 -40.89
CA LYS A 316 -26.25 52.00 -42.25
C LYS A 316 -26.33 53.53 -42.29
N ILE A 317 -25.70 54.19 -41.33
CA ILE A 317 -25.63 55.66 -41.29
C ILE A 317 -24.93 56.28 -42.50
N ASP A 318 -24.15 55.49 -43.25
CA ASP A 318 -23.54 55.87 -44.53
C ASP A 318 -24.57 56.12 -45.65
N VAL A 319 -25.80 55.62 -45.51
CA VAL A 319 -26.88 55.79 -46.49
C VAL A 319 -27.92 56.81 -46.03
N ALA A 320 -28.36 56.73 -44.77
CA ALA A 320 -29.36 57.62 -44.21
C ALA A 320 -29.08 57.86 -42.72
N THR A 321 -28.97 59.13 -42.33
CA THR A 321 -28.79 59.53 -40.94
C THR A 321 -30.13 59.83 -40.28
N PHE A 322 -30.14 59.96 -38.95
CA PHE A 322 -31.36 60.32 -38.21
C PHE A 322 -31.95 61.67 -38.63
N ASP A 323 -31.11 62.59 -39.11
CA ASP A 323 -31.53 63.93 -39.50
C ASP A 323 -32.16 63.96 -40.89
N ASP A 324 -31.93 62.94 -41.72
CA ASP A 324 -32.47 62.82 -43.07
C ASP A 324 -33.92 62.29 -43.12
N LEU A 325 -34.49 61.85 -41.99
CA LEU A 325 -35.85 61.33 -41.94
C LEU A 325 -36.93 62.42 -42.02
N THR A 326 -38.08 62.05 -42.59
CA THR A 326 -39.31 62.84 -42.55
C THR A 326 -39.80 63.04 -41.10
N ASP A 327 -40.46 64.16 -40.83
CA ASP A 327 -40.90 64.53 -39.47
C ASP A 327 -41.84 63.48 -38.85
N GLU A 328 -42.71 62.84 -39.65
CA GLU A 328 -43.58 61.74 -39.21
C GLU A 328 -42.78 60.53 -38.71
N LYS A 329 -41.74 60.11 -39.45
CA LYS A 329 -40.87 58.98 -39.08
C LYS A 329 -40.00 59.34 -37.88
N LYS A 330 -39.52 60.59 -37.78
CA LYS A 330 -38.80 61.08 -36.60
C LYS A 330 -39.65 61.03 -35.35
N MET A 331 -40.92 61.43 -35.44
CA MET A 331 -41.86 61.35 -34.30
C MET A 331 -42.06 59.91 -33.84
N ALA A 332 -42.27 58.96 -34.77
CA ALA A 332 -42.43 57.54 -34.43
C ALA A 332 -41.19 56.94 -33.74
N VAL A 333 -39.97 57.34 -34.14
CA VAL A 333 -38.73 56.90 -33.49
C VAL A 333 -38.51 57.61 -32.16
N GLN A 334 -38.86 58.90 -32.05
CA GLN A 334 -38.77 59.66 -30.81
C GLN A 334 -39.74 59.14 -29.75
N GLU A 335 -40.93 58.68 -30.11
CA GLU A 335 -41.88 58.04 -29.19
C GLU A 335 -41.25 56.81 -28.52
N VAL A 336 -40.54 55.99 -29.29
CA VAL A 336 -39.82 54.82 -28.78
C VAL A 336 -38.62 55.19 -27.89
N LEU A 337 -37.97 56.33 -28.17
CA LEU A 337 -36.84 56.85 -27.39
C LEU A 337 -37.26 57.63 -26.13
N ALA A 338 -38.50 58.10 -26.06
CA ALA A 338 -39.01 58.91 -24.94
C ALA A 338 -39.23 58.08 -23.65
N ASP A 339 -39.28 56.74 -23.77
CA ASP A 339 -39.13 55.85 -22.63
C ASP A 339 -37.71 55.98 -22.04
N GLY A 340 -37.60 56.61 -20.87
CA GLY A 340 -36.34 57.03 -20.24
C GLY A 340 -35.29 55.94 -19.93
N ASP A 341 -35.53 54.69 -20.30
CA ASP A 341 -34.63 53.55 -20.13
C ASP A 341 -33.91 53.12 -21.42
N VAL A 342 -34.15 53.78 -22.56
CA VAL A 342 -33.59 53.39 -23.88
C VAL A 342 -32.50 54.35 -24.35
N LYS A 343 -31.32 53.82 -24.72
CA LYS A 343 -30.22 54.62 -25.29
C LYS A 343 -30.21 54.57 -26.82
N LYS A 344 -30.04 55.74 -27.46
CA LYS A 344 -29.82 55.90 -28.90
C LYS A 344 -28.34 55.74 -29.25
N LEU A 345 -28.02 54.88 -30.21
CA LEU A 345 -26.68 54.62 -30.74
C LEU A 345 -26.71 54.57 -32.27
N GLN A 346 -25.59 54.91 -32.91
CA GLN A 346 -25.44 54.98 -34.37
C GLN A 346 -24.16 54.26 -34.78
N LEU A 347 -24.20 53.46 -35.86
CA LEU A 347 -23.02 52.81 -36.44
C LEU A 347 -23.19 52.52 -37.94
N SER A 348 -22.07 52.32 -38.64
CA SER A 348 -22.07 51.69 -39.97
C SER A 348 -21.11 50.50 -39.99
N CYS A 349 -21.63 49.33 -40.36
CA CYS A 349 -20.82 48.14 -40.59
C CYS A 349 -19.95 48.21 -41.86
N MET A 350 -20.22 49.16 -42.76
CA MET A 350 -19.49 49.34 -44.03
C MET A 350 -18.29 50.28 -43.86
N SER A 351 -18.49 51.45 -43.23
CA SER A 351 -17.41 52.41 -42.95
C SER A 351 -16.64 52.11 -41.66
N GLU A 352 -17.09 51.12 -40.87
CA GLU A 352 -16.58 50.77 -39.54
C GLU A 352 -16.69 51.88 -38.48
N GLU A 353 -17.46 52.92 -38.77
CA GLU A 353 -17.70 54.06 -37.88
C GLU A 353 -18.69 53.68 -36.76
N GLY A 354 -18.38 54.07 -35.52
CA GLY A 354 -19.25 53.90 -34.35
C GLY A 354 -19.35 52.47 -33.78
N ILE A 355 -18.78 51.44 -34.44
CA ILE A 355 -18.87 50.03 -33.99
C ILE A 355 -18.33 49.84 -32.57
N MET A 356 -17.14 50.38 -32.31
CA MET A 356 -16.46 50.23 -31.02
C MET A 356 -17.14 51.05 -29.92
N ASP A 357 -17.72 52.19 -30.26
CA ASP A 357 -18.43 53.05 -29.31
C ASP A 357 -19.72 52.40 -28.84
N VAL A 358 -20.52 51.85 -29.78
CA VAL A 358 -21.71 51.06 -29.46
C VAL A 358 -21.35 49.90 -28.54
N ARG A 359 -20.30 49.14 -28.87
CA ARG A 359 -19.81 48.05 -28.01
C ARG A 359 -19.52 48.54 -26.59
N ASN A 360 -18.70 49.58 -26.47
CA ASN A 360 -18.20 50.06 -25.18
C ASN A 360 -19.35 50.55 -24.31
N GLN A 361 -20.27 51.34 -24.88
CA GLN A 361 -21.41 51.92 -24.15
C GLN A 361 -22.41 50.86 -23.68
N VAL A 362 -22.68 49.85 -24.51
CA VAL A 362 -23.53 48.72 -24.12
C VAL A 362 -22.88 47.89 -23.01
N CYS A 363 -21.58 47.60 -23.14
CA CYS A 363 -20.84 46.86 -22.11
C CYS A 363 -20.84 47.59 -20.77
N GLU A 364 -20.63 48.90 -20.76
CA GLU A 364 -20.65 49.70 -19.55
C GLU A 364 -22.03 49.75 -18.90
N THR A 365 -23.08 49.89 -19.70
CA THR A 365 -24.46 49.88 -19.20
C THR A 365 -24.79 48.54 -18.53
N LEU A 366 -24.39 47.41 -19.14
CA LEU A 366 -24.60 46.10 -18.52
C LEU A 366 -23.74 45.90 -17.26
N LEU A 367 -22.50 46.39 -17.25
CA LEU A 367 -21.63 46.30 -16.08
C LEU A 367 -22.20 47.09 -14.91
N ALA A 368 -22.70 48.30 -15.12
CA ALA A 368 -23.35 49.11 -14.08
C ALA A 368 -24.53 48.34 -13.45
N HIS A 369 -25.46 47.86 -14.27
CA HIS A 369 -26.63 47.10 -13.80
C HIS A 369 -26.23 45.81 -13.04
N ARG A 370 -25.19 45.10 -13.49
CA ARG A 370 -24.70 43.90 -12.82
C ARG A 370 -23.97 44.20 -11.52
N VAL A 371 -23.21 45.29 -11.46
CA VAL A 371 -22.54 45.74 -10.23
C VAL A 371 -23.60 46.13 -9.21
N ASP A 372 -24.64 46.86 -9.59
CA ASP A 372 -25.74 47.23 -8.68
C ASP A 372 -26.47 45.99 -8.14
N THR A 373 -26.78 45.02 -9.00
CA THR A 373 -27.37 43.74 -8.59
C THR A 373 -26.45 42.99 -7.63
N LYS A 374 -25.13 43.06 -7.84
CA LYS A 374 -24.13 42.41 -6.99
C LYS A 374 -23.89 43.15 -5.67
N MET A 375 -24.00 44.48 -5.66
CA MET A 375 -23.96 45.35 -4.48
C MET A 375 -25.14 45.08 -3.56
N ARG A 376 -26.35 44.86 -4.13
CA ARG A 376 -27.53 44.41 -3.36
C ARG A 376 -27.35 43.01 -2.76
N GLY A 377 -26.43 42.21 -3.29
CA GLY A 377 -26.15 40.84 -2.83
C GLY A 377 -25.10 40.77 -1.72
N SER A 378 -25.23 39.76 -0.84
CA SER A 378 -24.30 39.55 0.29
C SER A 378 -22.89 39.10 -0.13
N LYS A 379 -22.72 38.58 -1.35
CA LYS A 379 -21.45 38.02 -1.84
C LYS A 379 -20.34 39.06 -1.98
N ILE A 380 -20.66 40.35 -2.02
CA ILE A 380 -19.66 41.41 -2.15
C ILE A 380 -18.68 41.41 -0.97
N ASN A 381 -19.16 41.16 0.25
CA ASN A 381 -18.36 41.17 1.48
C ASN A 381 -17.18 40.19 1.42
N SER A 382 -17.30 39.07 0.69
CA SER A 382 -16.19 38.12 0.49
C SER A 382 -15.08 38.64 -0.43
N VAL A 383 -15.38 39.62 -1.28
CA VAL A 383 -14.47 40.14 -2.31
C VAL A 383 -13.87 41.50 -1.90
N VAL A 384 -14.44 42.18 -0.90
CA VAL A 384 -13.95 43.49 -0.42
C VAL A 384 -12.45 43.45 -0.09
N ASN A 385 -11.98 42.37 0.55
CA ASN A 385 -10.55 42.19 0.87
C ASN A 385 -9.62 42.19 -0.35
N ARG A 386 -10.12 41.84 -1.55
CA ARG A 386 -9.35 41.86 -2.80
C ARG A 386 -9.39 43.22 -3.50
N ILE A 387 -10.43 44.01 -3.25
CA ILE A 387 -10.61 45.35 -3.82
C ILE A 387 -9.85 46.37 -2.98
N HIS A 388 -9.74 46.14 -1.68
CA HIS A 388 -9.02 47.00 -0.75
C HIS A 388 -7.50 46.94 -1.00
N VAL A 389 -6.94 48.02 -1.52
CA VAL A 389 -5.49 48.18 -1.64
C VAL A 389 -4.93 48.67 -0.31
N ALA A 390 -4.04 47.90 0.31
CA ALA A 390 -3.42 48.27 1.57
C ALA A 390 -2.48 49.46 1.36
N GLN A 391 -2.75 50.57 2.06
CA GLN A 391 -1.85 51.71 2.10
C GLN A 391 -0.85 51.52 3.24
N PRO A 392 0.47 51.50 2.96
CA PRO A 392 1.47 51.37 3.99
C PRO A 392 1.42 52.60 4.91
N LYS A 393 1.31 52.37 6.22
CA LYS A 393 1.46 53.43 7.21
C LYS A 393 2.96 53.75 7.36
N PRO A 394 3.36 55.03 7.38
CA PRO A 394 4.76 55.39 7.61
C PRO A 394 5.18 54.85 8.98
N ARG A 395 6.22 54.00 8.99
CA ARG A 395 6.74 53.32 10.18
C ARG A 395 8.04 53.95 10.66
N ASP A 396 8.97 54.19 9.72
CA ASP A 396 10.30 54.76 9.95
C ASP A 396 10.59 55.78 8.83
N ASP A 397 11.45 56.77 9.07
CA ASP A 397 11.86 57.81 8.10
C ASP A 397 12.92 57.32 7.07
N VAL A 398 13.03 56.00 6.86
CA VAL A 398 13.99 55.40 5.92
C VAL A 398 13.34 55.23 4.56
N GLU A 399 13.84 56.00 3.58
CA GLU A 399 13.38 55.95 2.19
C GLU A 399 13.86 54.67 1.49
N ARG A 400 12.93 53.88 0.95
CA ARG A 400 13.22 52.63 0.23
C ARG A 400 12.82 52.79 -1.24
N THR A 401 13.74 53.30 -2.04
CA THR A 401 13.51 53.54 -3.48
C THR A 401 13.63 52.25 -4.29
N ALA A 402 12.91 52.16 -5.41
CA ALA A 402 13.02 51.03 -6.31
C ALA A 402 14.34 51.11 -7.11
N GLN A 403 15.27 50.17 -6.87
CA GLN A 403 16.52 50.11 -7.62
C GLN A 403 16.34 49.33 -8.92
N VAL A 404 16.06 50.07 -10.01
CA VAL A 404 16.04 49.54 -11.37
C VAL A 404 17.35 49.97 -12.06
N PRO A 405 18.23 49.03 -12.46
CA PRO A 405 19.49 49.36 -13.12
C PRO A 405 19.29 50.17 -14.42
N ASP A 406 20.18 51.10 -14.70
CA ASP A 406 20.05 52.00 -15.86
C ASP A 406 20.09 51.27 -17.20
N ILE A 407 20.81 50.13 -17.26
CA ILE A 407 20.84 49.23 -18.43
C ILE A 407 19.43 48.76 -18.81
N VAL A 408 18.55 48.52 -17.83
CA VAL A 408 17.17 48.07 -18.09
C VAL A 408 16.30 49.23 -18.56
N LYS A 409 16.49 50.43 -18.01
CA LYS A 409 15.73 51.63 -18.39
C LYS A 409 16.06 52.08 -19.82
N GLN A 410 17.32 51.96 -20.24
CA GLN A 410 17.78 52.33 -21.57
C GLN A 410 17.52 51.25 -22.63
N ARG A 411 17.09 50.05 -22.21
CA ARG A 411 16.85 48.92 -23.13
C ARG A 411 15.61 49.17 -23.98
N LYS A 412 15.78 49.19 -25.30
CA LYS A 412 14.65 49.21 -26.25
C LYS A 412 13.82 47.93 -26.12
N GLY A 413 12.50 48.05 -26.30
CA GLY A 413 11.59 46.90 -26.34
C GLY A 413 11.98 45.91 -27.42
N TYR A 414 11.77 44.62 -27.19
CA TYR A 414 12.06 43.59 -28.17
C TYR A 414 10.96 43.59 -29.24
N ASP A 415 11.33 43.90 -30.48
CA ASP A 415 10.48 43.76 -31.65
C ASP A 415 10.98 42.57 -32.49
N LYS A 416 10.06 41.70 -32.88
CA LYS A 416 10.37 40.53 -33.71
C LYS A 416 10.55 40.93 -35.16
N GLU A 417 9.91 42.00 -35.62
CA GLU A 417 9.95 42.42 -37.04
C GLU A 417 11.17 43.30 -37.36
N ASP A 418 11.89 43.79 -36.34
CA ASP A 418 13.13 44.57 -36.52
C ASP A 418 14.30 43.69 -37.04
N PRO A 419 14.89 44.01 -38.21
CA PRO A 419 16.04 43.28 -38.75
C PRO A 419 17.32 43.39 -37.89
N GLN A 420 17.47 44.48 -37.11
CA GLN A 420 18.61 44.69 -36.21
C GLN A 420 18.34 44.20 -34.79
N ARG A 421 17.30 43.37 -34.59
CA ARG A 421 16.98 42.81 -33.27
C ARG A 421 18.15 42.00 -32.72
N LYS A 422 18.28 42.01 -31.39
CA LYS A 422 19.19 41.11 -30.69
C LYS A 422 18.82 39.66 -31.02
N THR A 423 19.78 38.90 -31.53
CA THR A 423 19.63 37.46 -31.73
C THR A 423 19.42 36.78 -30.38
N LEU A 424 18.29 36.07 -30.25
CA LEU A 424 18.00 35.28 -29.07
C LEU A 424 18.59 33.89 -29.22
N GLU A 425 18.84 33.19 -28.11
CA GLU A 425 19.34 31.81 -28.14
C GLU A 425 18.43 30.88 -28.95
N ARG A 426 17.13 31.18 -28.99
CA ARG A 426 16.14 30.49 -29.83
C ARG A 426 16.39 30.66 -31.33
N ASP A 427 16.82 31.84 -31.78
CA ASP A 427 17.16 32.07 -33.19
C ASP A 427 18.44 31.28 -33.56
N ILE A 428 19.38 31.17 -32.62
CA ILE A 428 20.63 30.38 -32.76
C ILE A 428 20.31 28.88 -32.81
N GLU A 429 19.42 28.42 -31.94
CA GLU A 429 18.92 27.04 -31.93
C GLU A 429 18.26 26.68 -33.27
N GLU A 430 17.39 27.54 -33.80
CA GLU A 430 16.71 27.32 -35.07
C GLU A 430 17.69 27.31 -36.26
N ALA A 431 18.71 28.17 -36.24
CA ALA A 431 19.78 28.16 -37.25
C ALA A 431 20.66 26.89 -37.20
N ASN A 432 20.85 26.30 -36.01
CA ASN A 432 21.73 25.15 -35.79
C ASN A 432 21.00 23.79 -35.80
N GLY A 433 19.86 23.69 -36.48
CA GLY A 433 19.16 22.42 -36.69
C GLY A 433 17.94 22.20 -35.79
N GLY A 434 17.58 23.19 -34.97
CA GLY A 434 16.37 23.20 -34.16
C GLY A 434 16.39 22.30 -32.92
N THR A 435 15.22 22.22 -32.28
CA THR A 435 15.01 21.49 -31.02
C THR A 435 15.37 20.02 -31.19
N GLY A 436 16.34 19.54 -30.40
CA GLY A 436 16.78 18.14 -30.36
C GLY A 436 18.06 17.83 -31.13
N VAL A 437 18.57 18.76 -31.96
CA VAL A 437 19.88 18.66 -32.63
C VAL A 437 20.87 19.65 -32.03
N TYR A 438 20.44 20.89 -31.81
CA TYR A 438 21.30 21.91 -31.18
C TYR A 438 21.55 21.55 -29.71
N SER A 439 22.83 21.49 -29.33
CA SER A 439 23.26 21.34 -27.94
C SER A 439 23.75 22.70 -27.43
N VAL A 440 23.07 23.22 -26.41
CA VAL A 440 23.41 24.50 -25.80
C VAL A 440 24.69 24.35 -24.99
N ASP A 441 25.72 25.11 -25.34
CA ASP A 441 26.94 25.20 -24.54
C ASP A 441 26.68 26.06 -23.29
N LEU A 442 26.66 25.41 -22.12
CA LEU A 442 26.41 26.05 -20.83
C LEU A 442 27.59 26.92 -20.38
N HIS A 443 28.81 26.64 -20.84
CA HIS A 443 30.03 27.30 -20.36
C HIS A 443 30.31 28.62 -21.10
N LYS A 444 29.72 28.81 -22.29
CA LYS A 444 29.90 30.00 -23.15
C LYS A 444 29.72 31.34 -22.44
N ASN A 445 28.77 31.43 -21.51
CA ASN A 445 28.39 32.67 -20.82
C ASN A 445 29.00 32.80 -19.41
N TYR A 446 29.93 31.94 -19.01
CA TYR A 446 30.61 32.08 -17.73
C TYR A 446 31.54 33.29 -17.74
N LEU A 447 31.66 33.95 -16.59
CA LEU A 447 32.59 35.06 -16.38
C LEU A 447 33.73 34.52 -15.53
N LEU A 448 34.86 34.23 -16.19
CA LEU A 448 36.10 33.75 -15.56
C LEU A 448 37.19 34.82 -15.75
N GLU A 449 38.26 34.75 -14.95
CA GLU A 449 39.40 35.67 -15.09
C GLU A 449 40.11 35.51 -16.44
N ASN A 450 40.22 34.26 -16.92
CA ASN A 450 40.66 33.95 -18.26
C ASN A 450 39.55 33.21 -19.03
N ASP A 451 39.22 33.73 -20.21
CA ASP A 451 38.19 33.17 -21.07
C ASP A 451 38.58 31.81 -21.67
N ASP A 452 39.88 31.52 -21.77
CA ASP A 452 40.39 30.25 -22.32
C ASP A 452 39.98 29.03 -21.46
N TRP A 453 39.81 29.21 -20.14
CA TRP A 453 39.48 28.14 -19.20
C TRP A 453 38.01 27.73 -19.20
N LYS A 454 37.13 28.41 -19.96
CA LYS A 454 35.68 28.08 -19.96
C LYS A 454 35.40 26.64 -20.39
N LYS A 455 36.27 26.04 -21.21
CA LYS A 455 36.09 24.68 -21.71
C LYS A 455 36.82 23.62 -20.88
N ASP A 456 37.53 24.02 -19.83
CA ASP A 456 38.26 23.08 -18.99
C ASP A 456 37.29 22.24 -18.16
N THR A 457 37.67 20.98 -17.92
CA THR A 457 36.88 20.03 -17.13
C THR A 457 37.48 19.94 -15.74
N MET A 458 36.70 20.34 -14.73
CA MET A 458 37.09 20.19 -13.33
C MET A 458 36.98 18.71 -12.92
N PRO A 459 38.05 18.08 -12.41
CA PRO A 459 37.96 16.72 -11.88
C PRO A 459 37.01 16.70 -10.69
N GLU A 460 35.95 15.89 -10.75
CA GLU A 460 34.98 15.80 -9.63
C GLU A 460 35.45 14.84 -8.53
N PHE A 461 36.18 13.79 -8.90
CA PHE A 461 36.58 12.71 -8.00
C PHE A 461 38.07 12.41 -8.10
N LEU A 462 38.72 12.21 -6.96
CA LEU A 462 40.09 11.74 -6.85
C LEU A 462 40.17 10.70 -5.72
N ASN A 463 40.61 9.47 -6.04
CA ASN A 463 40.84 8.38 -5.07
C ASN A 463 39.66 8.07 -4.12
N GLY A 464 38.41 8.22 -4.59
CA GLY A 464 37.21 7.94 -3.79
C GLY A 464 36.70 9.13 -2.96
N HIS A 465 37.32 10.30 -3.10
CA HIS A 465 36.90 11.56 -2.50
C HIS A 465 36.48 12.57 -3.57
N ASN A 466 35.61 13.51 -3.22
CA ASN A 466 35.22 14.58 -4.14
C ASN A 466 36.27 15.70 -4.06
N VAL A 467 36.71 16.22 -5.20
CA VAL A 467 37.68 17.32 -5.26
C VAL A 467 37.08 18.62 -4.74
N ALA A 468 35.78 18.85 -4.97
CA ALA A 468 35.07 20.05 -4.51
C ALA A 468 35.12 20.25 -2.99
N ASP A 469 35.26 19.17 -2.21
CA ASP A 469 35.37 19.22 -0.75
C ASP A 469 36.74 19.78 -0.29
N PHE A 470 37.73 19.81 -1.19
CA PHE A 470 39.11 20.27 -0.94
C PHE A 470 39.46 21.54 -1.74
N VAL A 471 38.51 22.19 -2.42
CA VAL A 471 38.78 23.47 -3.09
C VAL A 471 38.70 24.61 -2.07
N ASP A 472 39.86 25.11 -1.67
CA ASP A 472 40.02 26.23 -0.75
C ASP A 472 41.13 27.15 -1.27
N PRO A 473 40.94 28.49 -1.34
CA PRO A 473 41.98 29.42 -1.78
C PRO A 473 43.28 29.30 -0.95
N ASP A 474 43.20 28.86 0.31
CA ASP A 474 44.33 28.83 1.24
C ASP A 474 44.78 27.38 1.58
N ILE A 475 44.55 26.42 0.69
CA ILE A 475 44.81 24.99 0.98
C ILE A 475 46.29 24.67 1.20
N GLU A 476 47.20 25.34 0.49
CA GLU A 476 48.65 25.13 0.65
C GLU A 476 49.13 25.50 2.05
N GLU A 477 48.64 26.60 2.62
CA GLU A 477 48.99 27.03 3.98
C GLU A 477 48.48 26.03 5.04
N LYS A 478 47.28 25.48 4.83
CA LYS A 478 46.71 24.43 5.70
C LYS A 478 47.50 23.13 5.62
N LEU A 479 47.97 22.76 4.44
CA LEU A 479 48.79 21.57 4.25
C LEU A 479 50.15 21.74 4.94
N GLU A 480 50.83 22.88 4.76
CA GLU A 480 52.09 23.16 5.45
C GLU A 480 51.94 23.17 6.98
N ALA A 481 50.78 23.62 7.50
CA ALA A 481 50.50 23.57 8.92
C ALA A 481 50.36 22.13 9.44
N LEU A 482 49.74 21.26 8.65
CA LEU A 482 49.55 19.85 8.98
C LEU A 482 50.87 19.07 8.89
N GLU A 483 51.68 19.33 7.87
CA GLU A 483 53.03 18.75 7.73
C GLU A 483 53.93 19.15 8.92
N ARG A 484 53.89 20.42 9.35
CA ARG A 484 54.60 20.87 10.56
C ARG A 484 54.13 20.18 11.83
N GLU A 485 52.86 19.79 11.90
CA GLU A 485 52.31 19.04 13.03
C GLU A 485 52.77 17.57 12.99
N GLU A 486 52.75 16.93 11.81
CA GLU A 486 53.27 15.57 11.62
C GLU A 486 54.77 15.48 11.93
N ASP A 487 55.59 16.40 11.43
CA ASP A 487 57.03 16.47 11.73
C ASP A 487 57.29 16.56 13.24
N LYS A 488 56.42 17.28 13.96
CA LYS A 488 56.51 17.42 15.41
C LYS A 488 56.12 16.12 16.12
N LEU A 489 55.08 15.44 15.65
CA LEU A 489 54.64 14.14 16.19
C LEU A 489 55.66 13.03 15.94
N GLU A 490 56.35 13.03 14.79
CA GLU A 490 57.48 12.14 14.52
C GLU A 490 58.68 12.45 15.42
N ALA A 491 59.02 13.73 15.61
CA ALA A 491 60.11 14.13 16.51
C ALA A 491 59.83 13.74 17.98
N ASP A 492 58.56 13.78 18.40
CA ASP A 492 58.11 13.34 19.72
C ASP A 492 58.05 11.80 19.86
N GLY A 493 58.34 11.04 18.78
CA GLY A 493 58.45 9.58 18.80
C GLY A 493 57.10 8.85 18.81
N PHE A 494 56.00 9.51 18.46
CA PHE A 494 54.64 8.94 18.53
C PHE A 494 54.44 7.70 17.62
N TYR A 495 55.19 7.62 16.52
CA TYR A 495 55.15 6.49 15.58
C TYR A 495 56.19 5.40 15.85
N ASN A 496 57.00 5.52 16.90
CA ASN A 496 57.87 4.44 17.35
C ASN A 496 57.02 3.43 18.13
N SER A 497 56.80 2.24 17.57
CA SER A 497 56.26 1.12 18.32
C SER A 497 57.36 0.54 19.20
N ASP A 498 57.30 0.75 20.50
CA ASP A 498 58.20 0.10 21.45
C ASP A 498 57.97 -1.43 21.41
N GLU A 499 58.80 -2.16 20.66
CA GLU A 499 58.98 -3.60 20.89
C GLU A 499 59.83 -3.76 22.16
N GLU A 500 59.16 -3.89 23.30
CA GLU A 500 59.81 -4.30 24.56
C GLU A 500 60.46 -5.69 24.35
N ILE A 501 61.79 -5.73 24.46
CA ILE A 501 62.55 -6.97 24.52
C ILE A 501 62.19 -7.62 25.86
N LEU A 502 61.41 -8.71 25.80
CA LEU A 502 60.92 -9.44 26.97
C LEU A 502 62.08 -10.10 27.74
N ASP A 503 62.11 -9.89 29.05
CA ASP A 503 63.08 -10.53 29.93
C ASP A 503 62.84 -12.06 30.01
N SER A 504 63.91 -12.82 30.25
CA SER A 504 63.92 -14.30 30.28
C SER A 504 62.82 -14.93 31.15
N GLU A 505 62.33 -14.25 32.18
CA GLU A 505 61.27 -14.75 33.06
C GLU A 505 59.87 -14.62 32.42
N GLU A 506 59.65 -13.64 31.55
CA GLU A 506 58.36 -13.42 30.87
C GLU A 506 58.14 -14.37 29.70
N GLU A 507 59.19 -14.76 28.98
CA GLU A 507 59.11 -15.86 28.01
C GLU A 507 58.82 -17.21 28.69
N GLU A 508 59.41 -17.44 29.87
CA GLU A 508 59.22 -18.67 30.63
C GLU A 508 57.79 -18.78 31.19
N THR A 509 57.22 -17.68 31.69
CA THR A 509 55.81 -17.64 32.11
C THR A 509 54.85 -17.83 30.94
N ARG A 510 55.16 -17.32 29.74
CA ARG A 510 54.36 -17.56 28.53
C ARG A 510 54.41 -19.01 28.06
N SER A 511 55.59 -19.62 28.06
CA SER A 511 55.79 -21.03 27.74
C SER A 511 55.04 -21.94 28.72
N ASN A 512 55.15 -21.67 30.02
CA ASN A 512 54.41 -22.37 31.06
C ASN A 512 52.89 -22.18 30.90
N ALA A 513 52.42 -20.97 30.59
CA ALA A 513 51.01 -20.71 30.34
C ALA A 513 50.48 -21.44 29.09
N GLN A 514 51.30 -21.58 28.05
CA GLN A 514 50.95 -22.39 26.87
C GLN A 514 50.89 -23.88 27.21
N ALA A 515 51.88 -24.43 27.92
CA ALA A 515 51.86 -25.82 28.38
C ALA A 515 50.63 -26.12 29.25
N ILE A 516 50.26 -25.21 30.15
CA ILE A 516 49.04 -25.32 30.98
C ILE A 516 47.77 -25.31 30.11
N ARG A 517 47.71 -24.47 29.06
CA ARG A 517 46.56 -24.43 28.14
C ARG A 517 46.45 -25.70 27.32
N GLU A 518 47.55 -26.25 26.85
CA GLU A 518 47.60 -27.50 26.11
C GLU A 518 47.19 -28.68 26.99
N GLU A 519 47.70 -28.76 28.22
CA GLU A 519 47.32 -29.80 29.18
C GLU A 519 45.82 -29.71 29.53
N ASN A 520 45.31 -28.50 29.77
CA ASN A 520 43.88 -28.28 30.01
C ASN A 520 43.02 -28.68 28.80
N ASN A 521 43.48 -28.44 27.58
CA ASN A 521 42.80 -28.89 26.38
C ASN A 521 42.83 -30.42 26.26
N LEU A 522 43.94 -31.07 26.62
CA LEU A 522 44.04 -32.53 26.67
C LEU A 522 43.09 -33.13 27.72
N ILE A 523 42.96 -32.49 28.89
CA ILE A 523 42.01 -32.84 29.94
C ILE A 523 40.56 -32.67 29.45
N LYS A 524 40.26 -31.56 28.76
CA LYS A 524 38.95 -31.34 28.11
C LYS A 524 38.66 -32.41 27.06
N LEU A 525 39.65 -32.81 26.25
CA LEU A 525 39.50 -33.86 25.25
C LEU A 525 39.25 -35.23 25.90
N LYS A 526 40.02 -35.59 26.94
CA LYS A 526 39.80 -36.80 27.75
C LYS A 526 38.43 -36.79 28.42
N SER A 527 37.98 -35.64 28.92
CA SER A 527 36.63 -35.46 29.47
C SER A 527 35.56 -35.60 28.38
N GLN A 528 35.76 -35.02 27.19
CA GLN A 528 34.86 -35.15 26.06
C GLN A 528 34.74 -36.62 25.61
N ASP A 529 35.84 -37.35 25.54
CA ASP A 529 35.84 -38.80 25.24
C ASP A 529 35.16 -39.64 26.33
N GLN A 530 35.31 -39.27 27.60
CA GLN A 530 34.55 -39.87 28.70
C GLN A 530 33.05 -39.54 28.61
N THR A 531 32.69 -38.33 28.18
CA THR A 531 31.29 -37.94 27.96
C THR A 531 30.68 -38.56 26.70
N ARG A 532 31.44 -38.77 25.62
CA ARG A 532 31.00 -39.45 24.39
C ARG A 532 30.66 -40.93 24.62
N LYS A 533 31.30 -41.56 25.60
CA LYS A 533 30.97 -42.93 26.05
C LYS A 533 29.70 -43.02 26.92
N LYS A 534 28.99 -41.91 27.20
CA LYS A 534 27.75 -41.87 28.01
C LYS A 534 26.53 -42.42 27.25
N LYS A 535 26.48 -43.75 27.12
CA LYS A 535 25.20 -44.47 27.06
C LYS A 535 24.87 -45.25 28.35
N ASN A 536 25.81 -45.38 29.32
CA ASN A 536 25.59 -46.00 30.64
C ASN A 536 26.20 -45.17 31.80
N ALA A 537 25.75 -45.39 33.05
CA ALA A 537 26.17 -44.67 34.26
C ALA A 537 27.64 -44.93 34.68
N MET A 538 28.32 -43.91 35.22
CA MET A 538 29.75 -43.97 35.58
C MET A 538 30.00 -44.75 36.88
N MET A 539 30.97 -45.67 36.87
CA MET A 539 31.30 -46.51 38.02
C MET A 539 31.96 -45.73 39.17
N PRO A 540 31.47 -45.81 40.42
CA PRO A 540 32.11 -45.17 41.58
C PRO A 540 33.53 -45.72 41.82
N ARG A 541 34.49 -44.80 42.05
CA ARG A 541 35.93 -45.08 42.22
C ARG A 541 36.25 -46.02 43.38
N THR A 542 35.36 -46.13 44.38
CA THR A 542 35.49 -47.02 45.54
C THR A 542 35.38 -48.52 45.22
N ARG A 543 34.85 -48.90 44.04
CA ARG A 543 34.70 -50.30 43.58
C ARG A 543 35.65 -50.69 42.45
N GLN A 544 36.54 -49.80 42.01
CA GLN A 544 37.55 -50.07 40.98
C GLN A 544 38.91 -50.30 41.66
N THR A 545 39.55 -51.44 41.38
CA THR A 545 40.94 -51.68 41.79
C THR A 545 41.88 -50.95 40.84
N ARG A 546 42.79 -50.14 41.39
CA ARG A 546 43.91 -49.56 40.63
C ARG A 546 45.15 -50.41 40.83
N THR A 547 45.95 -50.58 39.78
CA THR A 547 47.30 -51.15 39.87
C THR A 547 48.21 -50.16 40.59
N LEU A 548 49.26 -50.67 41.22
CA LEU A 548 50.20 -49.79 41.92
C LEU A 548 50.92 -48.88 40.91
N ASP A 549 51.36 -49.47 39.81
CA ASP A 549 52.10 -48.78 38.75
C ASP A 549 51.35 -47.60 38.14
N ASP A 550 50.03 -47.73 37.91
CA ASP A 550 49.23 -46.60 37.40
C ASP A 550 49.09 -45.49 38.44
N MET A 551 49.09 -45.83 39.73
CA MET A 551 48.96 -44.85 40.81
C MET A 551 50.28 -44.17 41.13
N THR A 552 51.39 -44.91 41.09
CA THR A 552 52.73 -44.38 41.30
C THR A 552 53.11 -43.51 40.11
N ALA A 553 52.86 -43.95 38.87
CA ALA A 553 53.11 -43.15 37.67
C ALA A 553 52.33 -41.82 37.66
N ASP A 554 51.05 -41.81 38.05
CA ASP A 554 50.24 -40.57 38.14
C ASP A 554 50.71 -39.63 39.27
N LEU A 555 51.30 -40.17 40.35
CA LEU A 555 51.81 -39.40 41.48
C LEU A 555 53.21 -38.84 41.19
N THR A 556 54.09 -39.64 40.59
CA THR A 556 55.41 -39.21 40.14
C THR A 556 55.30 -38.18 39.02
N ALA A 557 54.33 -38.34 38.11
CA ALA A 557 54.04 -37.33 37.08
C ALA A 557 53.55 -36.00 37.66
N LYS A 558 53.05 -35.99 38.91
CA LYS A 558 52.63 -34.79 39.64
C LYS A 558 53.67 -34.30 40.66
N GLY A 559 54.88 -34.88 40.63
CA GLY A 559 55.98 -34.49 41.51
C GLY A 559 55.79 -34.90 42.98
N ILE A 560 54.91 -35.85 43.26
CA ILE A 560 54.69 -36.38 44.60
C ILE A 560 55.49 -37.68 44.75
N ASP A 561 56.38 -37.73 45.74
CA ASP A 561 57.21 -38.90 46.03
C ASP A 561 56.34 -40.11 46.42
N ALA A 562 56.42 -41.15 45.60
CA ALA A 562 55.62 -42.37 45.71
C ALA A 562 56.23 -43.41 46.66
N SER A 563 57.47 -43.19 47.14
CA SER A 563 58.23 -44.10 48.00
C SER A 563 57.43 -44.66 49.18
N LYS A 564 56.74 -43.80 49.94
CA LYS A 564 55.94 -44.21 51.12
C LYS A 564 54.73 -45.09 50.79
N ILE A 565 54.19 -44.98 49.58
CA ILE A 565 53.02 -45.77 49.12
C ILE A 565 53.50 -47.10 48.55
N GLU A 566 54.64 -47.09 47.85
CA GLU A 566 55.37 -48.29 47.43
C GLU A 566 55.81 -49.13 48.63
N ASP A 567 56.34 -48.51 49.68
CA ASP A 567 56.72 -49.16 50.94
C ASP A 567 55.51 -49.76 51.69
N ARG A 568 54.38 -49.05 51.71
CA ARG A 568 53.12 -49.53 52.30
C ARG A 568 52.51 -50.69 51.52
N ALA A 569 52.73 -50.74 50.22
CA ALA A 569 52.24 -51.83 49.38
C ALA A 569 53.19 -53.03 49.34
N MET A 570 54.50 -52.79 49.37
CA MET A 570 55.55 -53.78 49.57
C MET A 570 55.43 -54.47 50.93
N SER A 571 55.06 -53.74 51.99
CA SER A 571 54.76 -54.33 53.30
C SER A 571 53.47 -55.16 53.32
N LEU A 572 52.42 -54.76 52.59
CA LEU A 572 51.19 -55.54 52.41
C LEU A 572 51.39 -56.78 51.50
N ALA A 573 52.28 -56.70 50.52
CA ALA A 573 52.70 -57.82 49.68
C ALA A 573 53.60 -58.79 50.46
N LYS A 574 54.52 -58.28 51.30
CA LYS A 574 55.30 -59.09 52.27
C LYS A 574 54.41 -59.78 53.31
N ALA A 575 53.35 -59.12 53.79
CA ALA A 575 52.42 -59.73 54.75
C ALA A 575 51.55 -60.86 54.17
N LYS A 576 51.21 -60.82 52.87
CA LYS A 576 50.49 -61.91 52.18
C LYS A 576 51.42 -62.97 51.56
N GLY A 577 52.70 -62.66 51.37
CA GLY A 577 53.73 -63.60 50.92
C GLY A 577 54.22 -64.58 52.00
N LEU A 578 53.76 -64.44 53.25
CA LEU A 578 54.11 -65.29 54.40
C LEU A 578 53.26 -66.56 54.55
N VAL A 579 52.69 -67.09 53.45
CA VAL A 579 52.34 -68.52 53.36
C VAL A 579 52.93 -69.07 52.06
N GLY A 580 54.20 -69.46 52.17
CA GLY A 580 54.88 -70.50 51.40
C GLY A 580 54.61 -70.62 49.90
N LYS A 581 55.54 -70.11 49.08
CA LYS A 581 55.89 -70.75 47.81
C LYS A 581 57.36 -71.16 47.82
N ARG A 582 57.63 -72.42 48.17
CA ARG A 582 58.68 -73.34 47.64
C ARG A 582 58.35 -74.75 48.17
N LYS A 583 58.71 -75.86 47.55
CA LYS A 583 58.53 -76.36 46.18
C LYS A 583 58.73 -77.89 46.32
N HIS A 584 57.85 -78.68 45.69
CA HIS A 584 57.99 -80.11 45.33
C HIS A 584 58.16 -81.22 46.40
N ASP A 585 57.36 -82.28 46.19
CA ASP A 585 57.53 -83.73 46.46
C ASP A 585 57.79 -84.25 47.89
N ASP A 586 56.73 -84.88 48.43
CA ASP A 586 56.68 -86.25 48.96
C ASP A 586 57.90 -86.83 49.74
N VAL A 587 57.65 -87.06 51.04
CA VAL A 587 58.17 -88.10 51.97
C VAL A 587 59.34 -87.75 52.95
N GLU A 588 58.98 -87.77 54.25
CA GLU A 588 59.70 -88.04 55.54
C GLU A 588 61.11 -87.48 55.92
N MET A 589 61.17 -86.95 57.18
CA MET A 589 62.25 -86.93 58.22
C MET A 589 63.49 -85.98 58.17
N LYS A 590 63.70 -85.28 59.32
CA LYS A 590 64.92 -84.82 60.06
C LYS A 590 65.87 -83.66 59.61
N GLU A 591 66.06 -82.72 60.57
CA GLU A 591 67.27 -81.96 61.07
C GLU A 591 68.17 -81.01 60.21
N VAL A 592 68.25 -79.74 60.68
CA VAL A 592 69.42 -78.84 60.99
C VAL A 592 70.31 -78.17 59.89
N ASP A 593 70.34 -76.81 59.98
CA ASP A 593 71.35 -75.74 59.74
C ASP A 593 72.08 -75.37 58.41
N GLU A 594 72.25 -74.03 58.29
CA GLU A 594 73.38 -73.19 57.80
C GLU A 594 73.64 -72.87 56.29
N ASP A 595 73.60 -71.55 56.02
CA ASP A 595 74.51 -70.67 55.26
C ASP A 595 74.74 -70.69 53.72
N SER A 596 74.86 -69.45 53.24
CA SER A 596 75.74 -68.91 52.18
C SER A 596 75.20 -68.62 50.76
N GLU A 597 75.81 -67.56 50.21
CA GLU A 597 75.47 -66.69 49.09
C GLU A 597 75.94 -67.23 47.73
N ASP A 598 75.38 -66.73 46.62
CA ASP A 598 76.14 -66.08 45.52
C ASP A 598 75.51 -66.19 44.12
N ALA A 599 75.57 -65.02 43.47
CA ALA A 599 75.99 -64.77 42.09
C ALA A 599 75.06 -64.99 40.87
N GLU A 600 75.32 -64.05 39.95
CA GLU A 600 74.59 -63.58 38.78
C GLU A 600 74.76 -64.45 37.52
N GLY A 601 73.91 -64.24 36.50
CA GLY A 601 74.11 -64.80 35.17
C GLY A 601 73.24 -64.16 34.08
N MET A 602 73.89 -63.50 33.13
CA MET A 602 73.41 -62.78 31.94
C MET A 602 72.63 -63.61 30.88
N GLU A 603 71.79 -62.86 30.15
CA GLU A 603 71.41 -62.88 28.71
C GLU A 603 71.07 -64.16 27.88
N VAL A 604 70.15 -63.90 26.94
CA VAL A 604 69.86 -64.49 25.60
C VAL A 604 68.71 -65.52 25.45
N ASP A 605 67.69 -65.04 24.72
CA ASP A 605 66.65 -65.66 23.86
C ASP A 605 66.24 -67.15 24.01
N GLN A 606 64.92 -67.39 24.14
CA GLN A 606 64.05 -67.81 23.01
C GLN A 606 62.61 -68.15 23.44
N ASP A 607 61.66 -67.66 22.62
CA ASP A 607 60.35 -68.19 22.26
C ASP A 607 59.35 -68.74 23.31
N LYS A 608 58.20 -68.06 23.42
CA LYS A 608 56.89 -68.71 23.31
C LYS A 608 55.77 -67.75 22.87
N ALA A 609 55.15 -68.12 21.75
CA ALA A 609 53.78 -67.77 21.35
C ALA A 609 52.79 -67.95 22.53
N SER A 610 51.66 -67.23 22.64
CA SER A 610 50.63 -67.13 21.59
C SER A 610 49.61 -66.02 21.85
N LYS A 611 49.54 -65.09 20.88
CA LYS A 611 48.35 -64.67 20.11
C LYS A 611 47.01 -64.44 20.83
N LYS A 612 46.67 -63.14 20.88
CA LYS A 612 45.56 -62.47 20.18
C LYS A 612 44.12 -62.95 20.41
N SER A 613 43.39 -62.08 21.11
CA SER A 613 42.21 -61.31 20.65
C SER A 613 41.06 -62.06 19.94
N LYS A 614 39.85 -61.93 20.48
CA LYS A 614 38.74 -61.11 19.94
C LYS A 614 37.44 -61.45 20.67
N GLY A 615 36.61 -60.44 20.95
CA GLY A 615 35.19 -60.67 21.19
C GLY A 615 34.54 -59.74 22.21
N VAL A 616 34.03 -58.62 21.72
CA VAL A 616 33.14 -57.66 22.38
C VAL A 616 31.91 -58.36 22.99
N ALA A 617 31.56 -58.04 24.25
CA ALA A 617 30.17 -58.00 24.72
C ALA A 617 30.06 -57.27 26.07
N ALA A 618 28.89 -56.67 26.28
CA ALA A 618 28.61 -55.60 27.21
C ALA A 618 28.54 -56.00 28.69
N ALA A 619 28.77 -54.96 29.51
CA ALA A 619 28.31 -54.71 30.86
C ALA A 619 27.34 -55.72 31.49
N ASP A 620 27.72 -56.24 32.66
CA ASP A 620 26.80 -56.34 33.78
C ASP A 620 27.56 -56.23 35.11
N LYS A 621 27.20 -55.23 35.92
CA LYS A 621 27.57 -55.16 37.34
C LYS A 621 26.29 -55.33 38.15
N PRO A 622 26.20 -56.32 39.05
CA PRO A 622 25.05 -56.41 39.92
C PRO A 622 25.11 -55.41 41.09
N LEU A 623 23.91 -55.14 41.57
CA LEU A 623 23.50 -54.14 42.56
C LEU A 623 24.19 -54.25 43.94
N HIS A 624 24.09 -53.16 44.71
CA HIS A 624 24.53 -52.99 46.10
C HIS A 624 23.59 -53.73 47.11
N PRO A 625 23.89 -53.76 48.43
CA PRO A 625 23.93 -54.96 49.24
C PRO A 625 22.76 -55.05 50.23
N ARG A 626 21.73 -55.83 49.90
CA ARG A 626 20.75 -56.38 50.87
C ARG A 626 19.85 -57.37 50.13
N ALA A 627 20.36 -58.56 49.84
CA ALA A 627 19.62 -59.73 49.36
C ALA A 627 20.48 -61.02 49.52
N PRO A 628 19.90 -62.23 49.61
CA PRO A 628 20.46 -63.37 50.35
C PRO A 628 21.58 -64.15 49.63
N LYS A 629 22.40 -64.80 50.45
CA LYS A 629 23.74 -65.36 50.18
C LYS A 629 23.83 -66.69 49.41
N LYS A 630 22.85 -67.10 48.60
CA LYS A 630 22.88 -68.43 47.95
C LYS A 630 22.52 -68.41 46.46
N ASN A 631 23.50 -68.70 45.61
CA ASN A 631 23.31 -68.82 44.16
C ASN A 631 22.88 -70.26 43.81
N ARG A 632 21.56 -70.47 43.75
CA ARG A 632 20.92 -71.76 43.41
C ARG A 632 21.37 -72.37 42.07
N ALA A 633 22.00 -71.58 41.19
CA ALA A 633 22.47 -72.06 39.90
C ALA A 633 23.73 -72.93 39.97
N VAL A 634 24.47 -72.87 41.09
CA VAL A 634 25.76 -73.55 41.26
C VAL A 634 25.75 -74.56 42.42
N GLU A 635 24.81 -74.43 43.36
CA GLU A 635 24.74 -75.22 44.60
C GLU A 635 24.48 -76.73 44.37
N GLY A 636 24.06 -77.14 43.16
CA GLY A 636 23.81 -78.55 42.80
C GLY A 636 24.76 -79.14 41.75
N LEU A 637 25.81 -78.42 41.33
CA LEU A 637 26.73 -78.85 40.27
C LEU A 637 28.14 -79.06 40.86
N GLY A 638 28.51 -80.33 41.07
CA GLY A 638 29.73 -80.68 41.81
C GLY A 638 31.06 -80.39 41.10
N SER A 639 31.08 -79.96 39.84
CA SER A 639 32.32 -79.64 39.11
C SER A 639 32.18 -78.43 38.19
N ARG A 640 33.29 -77.72 37.99
CA ARG A 640 33.37 -76.52 37.13
C ARG A 640 33.11 -76.85 35.66
N ALA A 641 33.46 -78.06 35.21
CA ALA A 641 33.13 -78.57 33.88
C ALA A 641 31.61 -78.77 33.73
N ASN A 642 30.93 -79.27 34.76
CA ASN A 642 29.48 -79.44 34.76
C ASN A 642 28.75 -78.09 34.81
N GLU A 643 29.33 -77.08 35.46
CA GLU A 643 28.81 -75.70 35.44
C GLU A 643 28.94 -75.05 34.06
N GLU A 644 30.08 -75.22 33.38
CA GLU A 644 30.26 -74.75 31.99
C GLU A 644 29.33 -75.47 31.02
N GLN A 645 29.14 -76.77 31.19
CA GLN A 645 28.22 -77.56 30.37
C GLN A 645 26.76 -77.16 30.62
N ALA A 646 26.35 -76.90 31.86
CA ALA A 646 25.02 -76.38 32.19
C ALA A 646 24.79 -74.96 31.64
N LYS A 647 25.80 -74.09 31.67
CA LYS A 647 25.77 -72.76 31.00
C LYS A 647 25.64 -72.90 29.48
N LYS A 648 26.32 -73.87 28.88
CA LYS A 648 26.23 -74.17 27.45
C LYS A 648 24.84 -74.66 27.06
N TYR A 649 24.25 -75.57 27.84
CA TYR A 649 22.87 -76.04 27.61
C TYR A 649 21.83 -74.94 27.82
N ARG A 650 22.00 -74.06 28.83
CA ARG A 650 21.12 -72.90 29.02
C ARG A 650 21.23 -71.90 27.86
N ALA A 651 22.44 -71.65 27.36
CA ALA A 651 22.66 -70.81 26.19
C ALA A 651 22.14 -71.43 24.88
N LEU A 652 22.13 -72.76 24.78
CA LEU A 652 21.50 -73.49 23.68
C LEU A 652 19.97 -73.43 23.75
N ALA A 653 19.39 -73.60 24.94
CA ALA A 653 17.94 -73.49 25.15
C ALA A 653 17.43 -72.05 24.92
N SER A 654 18.22 -71.02 25.20
CA SER A 654 17.84 -69.62 24.97
C SER A 654 17.89 -69.19 23.50
N ARG A 655 18.47 -70.00 22.59
CA ARG A 655 18.58 -69.63 21.16
C ARG A 655 17.24 -69.57 20.45
N GLU A 656 16.31 -70.47 20.76
CA GLU A 656 15.01 -70.48 20.08
C GLU A 656 14.14 -69.26 20.47
N PRO A 657 13.99 -68.89 21.76
CA PRO A 657 13.36 -67.62 22.15
C PRO A 657 14.09 -66.39 21.58
N ALA A 658 15.43 -66.38 21.59
CA ALA A 658 16.22 -65.28 21.03
C ALA A 658 16.07 -65.16 19.50
N ARG A 659 15.91 -66.28 18.78
CA ARG A 659 15.61 -66.30 17.34
C ARG A 659 14.25 -65.66 17.03
N HIS A 660 13.30 -65.78 17.95
CA HIS A 660 12.00 -65.12 17.87
C HIS A 660 11.98 -63.72 18.49
N SER A 661 13.14 -63.16 18.86
CA SER A 661 13.30 -61.85 19.52
C SER A 661 12.42 -61.67 20.76
N LYS A 662 12.14 -62.75 21.50
CA LYS A 662 11.39 -62.67 22.76
C LYS A 662 12.26 -62.04 23.84
N ALA A 663 11.66 -61.18 24.66
CA ALA A 663 12.41 -60.43 25.66
C ALA A 663 13.00 -61.31 26.79
N SER A 664 12.31 -62.41 27.14
CA SER A 664 12.82 -63.43 28.08
C SER A 664 12.05 -64.75 27.92
N GLU A 665 12.44 -65.78 28.67
CA GLU A 665 11.66 -67.04 28.79
C GLU A 665 10.22 -66.83 29.30
N SER A 666 9.99 -65.75 30.05
CA SER A 666 8.69 -65.31 30.54
C SER A 666 7.82 -64.65 29.47
N ASP A 667 8.43 -64.18 28.37
CA ASP A 667 7.74 -63.49 27.28
C ASP A 667 7.15 -64.49 26.28
N ARG A 668 5.93 -64.93 26.59
CA ARG A 668 5.13 -65.84 25.75
C ARG A 668 4.01 -65.11 25.02
N HIS A 669 4.12 -63.78 24.84
CA HIS A 669 3.08 -62.99 24.23
C HIS A 669 2.90 -63.35 22.75
N ILE A 670 1.77 -63.98 22.41
CA ILE A 670 1.42 -64.32 21.03
C ILE A 670 0.79 -63.07 20.40
N GLN A 671 1.49 -62.45 19.45
CA GLN A 671 0.91 -61.35 18.67
C GLN A 671 -0.23 -61.89 17.79
N THR A 672 -1.39 -61.27 17.86
CA THR A 672 -2.53 -61.60 17.00
C THR A 672 -2.20 -61.19 15.56
N ALA A 673 -1.71 -62.13 14.75
CA ALA A 673 -1.22 -61.88 13.39
C ALA A 673 -2.26 -61.24 12.46
N ARG A 674 -3.55 -61.52 12.69
CA ARG A 674 -4.68 -60.92 11.97
C ARG A 674 -5.74 -60.46 12.97
N PRO A 675 -5.66 -59.23 13.48
CA PRO A 675 -6.66 -58.72 14.41
C PRO A 675 -8.04 -58.73 13.74
N LYS A 676 -9.02 -59.40 14.35
CA LYS A 676 -10.34 -59.62 13.75
C LYS A 676 -11.02 -58.30 13.35
N TRP A 677 -10.91 -57.25 14.17
CA TRP A 677 -11.48 -55.92 13.90
C TRP A 677 -10.81 -55.16 12.75
N MET A 678 -9.62 -55.59 12.30
CA MET A 678 -8.90 -55.00 11.17
C MET A 678 -9.13 -55.80 9.87
N MET A 679 -9.39 -57.11 10.00
CA MET A 679 -9.46 -58.05 8.87
C MET A 679 -10.87 -58.60 8.61
N SER A 680 -11.82 -58.33 9.50
CA SER A 680 -13.22 -58.75 9.41
C SER A 680 -14.11 -57.52 9.58
N GLY A 681 -15.13 -57.41 8.72
CA GLY A 681 -15.95 -56.20 8.57
C GLY A 681 -15.57 -55.44 7.31
N LYS A 682 -16.58 -55.07 6.50
CA LYS A 682 -16.40 -54.10 5.41
C LYS A 682 -16.86 -52.75 5.93
N ARG A 683 -16.12 -51.68 5.63
CA ARG A 683 -16.56 -50.31 5.91
C ARG A 683 -17.89 -50.09 5.19
N LYS A 684 -18.97 -49.95 5.96
CA LYS A 684 -20.27 -49.53 5.45
C LYS A 684 -20.34 -48.00 5.57
N MET A 685 -21.18 -47.37 4.76
CA MET A 685 -21.47 -45.93 4.90
C MET A 685 -22.25 -45.74 6.22
N GLY A 686 -21.55 -45.35 7.31
CA GLY A 686 -22.10 -45.29 8.66
C GLY A 686 -21.01 -45.18 9.73
N THR A 687 -21.39 -45.34 11.00
CA THR A 687 -20.48 -45.24 12.16
C THR A 687 -19.34 -46.25 12.08
N ASN A 688 -18.12 -45.74 12.27
CA ASN A 688 -16.89 -46.53 12.24
C ASN A 688 -16.62 -47.15 13.61
N ASP A 689 -16.08 -48.37 13.65
CA ASP A 689 -15.77 -49.15 14.87
C ASP A 689 -14.70 -48.51 15.81
N ARG A 690 -14.30 -47.26 15.57
CA ARG A 690 -13.44 -46.47 16.46
C ARG A 690 -14.32 -45.42 17.14
N HIS A 691 -14.82 -45.75 18.33
CA HIS A 691 -15.56 -44.81 19.17
C HIS A 691 -14.68 -43.62 19.57
N ALA A 692 -14.99 -42.44 19.04
CA ALA A 692 -14.73 -41.17 19.72
C ALA A 692 -16.08 -40.66 20.23
N TYR A 693 -16.13 -40.36 21.53
CA TYR A 693 -17.32 -39.93 22.25
C TYR A 693 -17.96 -38.68 21.61
N ASN A 694 -19.28 -38.73 21.48
CA ASN A 694 -20.16 -37.65 21.01
C ASN A 694 -20.09 -36.42 21.93
N ASP A 695 -20.36 -35.23 21.36
CA ASP A 695 -21.62 -34.58 21.71
C ASP A 695 -22.28 -33.89 20.51
N THR A 696 -23.60 -33.92 20.52
CA THR A 696 -24.52 -33.91 19.38
C THR A 696 -25.19 -32.56 19.13
N HIS A 697 -25.33 -32.16 17.85
CA HIS A 697 -26.62 -31.86 17.19
C HIS A 697 -26.42 -31.01 15.93
N ALA A 698 -26.78 -31.57 14.76
CA ALA A 698 -27.72 -31.01 13.79
C ALA A 698 -27.52 -31.75 12.45
N HIS A 699 -28.55 -32.51 12.10
CA HIS A 699 -28.65 -33.29 10.88
C HIS A 699 -29.18 -32.44 9.72
N ASP A 700 -28.75 -32.85 8.52
CA ASP A 700 -29.45 -32.79 7.23
C ASP A 700 -28.96 -31.80 6.16
N ASP A 701 -28.89 -32.36 4.95
CA ASP A 701 -28.62 -31.78 3.63
C ASP A 701 -27.17 -31.57 3.16
N VAL A 702 -26.46 -32.67 2.84
CA VAL A 702 -25.42 -32.64 1.80
C VAL A 702 -25.42 -33.92 0.95
N GLN A 703 -25.97 -33.85 -0.26
CA GLN A 703 -25.60 -34.71 -1.38
C GLN A 703 -25.10 -33.86 -2.57
N GLU A 704 -24.02 -34.37 -3.19
CA GLU A 704 -23.41 -34.01 -4.48
C GLU A 704 -22.54 -32.75 -4.59
N TYR A 705 -21.20 -32.92 -4.64
CA TYR A 705 -20.32 -32.24 -5.62
C TYR A 705 -19.12 -33.12 -6.02
N SER A 706 -19.18 -33.66 -7.25
CA SER A 706 -18.13 -34.45 -7.95
C SER A 706 -17.39 -33.61 -9.00
N SER A 707 -16.64 -32.60 -8.55
CA SER A 707 -15.72 -31.84 -9.41
C SER A 707 -14.32 -31.60 -8.82
N GLY A 708 -14.03 -32.08 -7.61
CA GLY A 708 -12.69 -32.04 -7.01
C GLY A 708 -11.80 -33.26 -7.36
N SER A 709 -12.39 -34.38 -7.76
CA SER A 709 -11.68 -35.66 -7.87
C SER A 709 -10.87 -35.89 -9.16
N GLU A 710 -11.05 -35.06 -10.20
CA GLU A 710 -10.30 -35.21 -11.47
C GLU A 710 -8.97 -34.42 -11.51
N LEU A 711 -8.68 -33.56 -10.52
CA LEU A 711 -7.48 -32.70 -10.48
C LEU A 711 -6.57 -32.98 -9.27
N GLY A 712 -6.81 -34.08 -8.53
CA GLY A 712 -5.95 -34.48 -7.41
C GLY A 712 -6.07 -33.61 -6.15
N LEU A 713 -7.20 -32.90 -5.97
CA LEU A 713 -7.54 -32.20 -4.72
C LEU A 713 -8.01 -33.19 -3.61
N ASP A 714 -7.35 -34.35 -3.50
CA ASP A 714 -7.47 -35.25 -2.36
C ASP A 714 -6.48 -34.77 -1.30
N ALA A 715 -6.82 -33.72 -0.57
CA ALA A 715 -6.13 -33.37 0.67
C ALA A 715 -6.86 -34.05 1.83
N ASP A 716 -6.10 -34.58 2.80
CA ASP A 716 -6.67 -35.21 3.99
C ASP A 716 -7.69 -34.27 4.65
N GLU A 717 -8.80 -34.80 5.18
CA GLU A 717 -9.92 -33.99 5.69
C GLU A 717 -9.53 -32.99 6.79
N GLU A 718 -8.37 -33.17 7.43
CA GLU A 718 -7.79 -32.29 8.44
C GLU A 718 -7.05 -31.06 7.86
N ASP A 719 -6.60 -31.09 6.59
CA ASP A 719 -5.66 -30.10 6.02
C ASP A 719 -6.34 -28.86 5.37
N CYS A 720 -7.63 -28.94 5.01
CA CYS A 720 -8.41 -27.89 4.30
C CYS A 720 -9.35 -27.09 5.23
N GLN A 721 -8.87 -26.70 6.42
CA GLN A 721 -9.71 -26.09 7.45
C GLN A 721 -10.22 -24.69 7.08
N GLU A 722 -9.48 -23.86 6.34
CA GLU A 722 -9.88 -22.46 6.08
C GLU A 722 -10.93 -22.36 4.95
N LEU A 723 -10.71 -23.07 3.83
CA LEU A 723 -11.70 -23.23 2.75
C LEU A 723 -13.09 -23.65 3.27
N ARG A 724 -13.16 -24.47 4.33
CA ARG A 724 -14.42 -24.94 4.95
C ARG A 724 -15.10 -23.91 5.84
N ARG A 725 -14.36 -22.94 6.40
CA ARG A 725 -14.94 -21.85 7.20
C ARG A 725 -15.61 -20.79 6.32
N LEU A 726 -15.20 -20.70 5.05
CA LEU A 726 -15.76 -19.74 4.10
C LEU A 726 -17.21 -20.10 3.70
N PRO A 727 -18.09 -19.08 3.50
CA PRO A 727 -19.39 -19.24 2.87
C PRO A 727 -19.30 -19.99 1.54
N ARG A 728 -20.35 -20.72 1.17
CA ARG A 728 -20.37 -21.59 -0.02
C ARG A 728 -19.95 -20.87 -1.31
N GLU A 729 -20.35 -19.62 -1.50
CA GLU A 729 -20.02 -18.83 -2.68
C GLU A 729 -18.53 -18.45 -2.74
N GLU A 730 -17.95 -18.03 -1.62
CA GLU A 730 -16.53 -17.68 -1.51
C GLU A 730 -15.62 -18.89 -1.66
N ARG A 731 -16.05 -20.04 -1.11
CA ARG A 731 -15.36 -21.34 -1.30
C ARG A 731 -15.31 -21.76 -2.77
N LEU A 732 -16.43 -21.60 -3.50
CA LEU A 732 -16.48 -21.90 -4.93
C LEU A 732 -15.54 -20.99 -5.72
N HIS A 733 -15.49 -19.70 -5.39
CA HIS A 733 -14.57 -18.76 -6.02
C HIS A 733 -13.10 -19.12 -5.74
N ALA A 734 -12.76 -19.46 -4.50
CA ALA A 734 -11.41 -19.88 -4.14
C ALA A 734 -10.97 -21.14 -4.90
N ILE A 735 -11.87 -22.12 -5.05
CA ILE A 735 -11.61 -23.34 -5.82
C ILE A 735 -11.43 -23.04 -7.31
N ASP A 736 -12.25 -22.17 -7.90
CA ASP A 736 -12.12 -21.75 -9.29
C ASP A 736 -10.77 -21.04 -9.52
N ASP A 737 -10.34 -20.16 -8.62
CA ASP A 737 -9.05 -19.47 -8.68
C ASP A 737 -7.86 -20.45 -8.61
N MET A 738 -7.94 -21.44 -7.71
CA MET A 738 -6.94 -22.50 -7.59
C MET A 738 -6.85 -23.34 -8.88
N CYS A 739 -8.00 -23.70 -9.46
CA CYS A 739 -8.06 -24.42 -10.74
C CYS A 739 -7.46 -23.60 -11.89
N ASP A 740 -7.63 -22.28 -11.87
CA ASP A 740 -7.07 -21.41 -12.89
C ASP A 740 -5.55 -21.24 -12.73
N LEU A 741 -5.02 -21.22 -11.51
CA LEU A 741 -3.58 -21.27 -11.29
C LEU A 741 -2.96 -22.53 -11.91
N TYR A 742 -3.54 -23.71 -11.65
CA TYR A 742 -3.12 -24.99 -12.25
C TYR A 742 -3.08 -24.98 -13.78
N LYS A 743 -4.01 -24.28 -14.44
CA LYS A 743 -4.06 -24.19 -15.92
C LYS A 743 -3.13 -23.12 -16.48
N SER A 744 -2.82 -22.10 -15.68
CA SER A 744 -2.09 -20.92 -16.15
C SER A 744 -0.57 -21.11 -16.19
N VAL A 745 -0.06 -22.11 -15.47
CA VAL A 745 1.36 -22.43 -15.38
C VAL A 745 1.58 -23.88 -15.81
N ASP A 746 2.25 -24.07 -16.95
CA ASP A 746 2.56 -25.41 -17.46
C ASP A 746 3.48 -26.16 -16.47
N GLY A 747 3.20 -27.45 -16.23
CA GLY A 747 3.99 -28.29 -15.32
C GLY A 747 3.80 -28.00 -13.82
N PHE A 748 2.88 -27.11 -13.45
CA PHE A 748 2.67 -26.72 -12.04
C PHE A 748 2.32 -27.91 -11.13
N GLY A 749 1.44 -28.81 -11.58
CA GLY A 749 1.00 -29.97 -10.80
C GLY A 749 2.06 -31.05 -10.56
N GLU A 750 3.18 -31.01 -11.28
CA GLU A 750 4.32 -31.92 -11.05
C GLU A 750 5.22 -31.44 -9.90
N ASN A 751 5.19 -30.14 -9.60
CA ASN A 751 6.05 -29.52 -8.61
C ASN A 751 5.30 -29.17 -7.33
N TYR A 752 4.03 -28.74 -7.44
CA TYR A 752 3.24 -28.28 -6.30
C TYR A 752 1.81 -28.82 -6.30
N LYS A 753 1.32 -29.17 -5.11
CA LYS A 753 -0.08 -29.54 -4.87
C LYS A 753 -0.77 -28.47 -4.02
N LEU A 754 -1.72 -27.71 -4.57
CA LEU A 754 -2.47 -26.70 -3.82
C LEU A 754 -3.38 -27.37 -2.77
N VAL A 755 -3.42 -26.78 -1.58
CA VAL A 755 -4.19 -27.25 -0.42
C VAL A 755 -5.27 -26.25 -0.05
N ASP A 756 -4.90 -24.98 0.13
CA ASP A 756 -5.83 -23.94 0.60
C ASP A 756 -5.52 -22.56 -0.02
N LYS A 757 -6.46 -21.62 0.05
CA LYS A 757 -6.26 -20.21 -0.33
C LYS A 757 -6.15 -19.38 0.96
N LEU A 758 -4.94 -18.96 1.28
CA LEU A 758 -4.62 -18.26 2.53
C LEU A 758 -5.08 -16.79 2.52
N GLY A 759 -5.12 -16.15 1.36
CA GLY A 759 -5.55 -14.76 1.26
C GLY A 759 -5.56 -14.19 -0.16
N GLU A 760 -6.29 -13.10 -0.34
CA GLU A 760 -6.35 -12.34 -1.58
C GLU A 760 -6.33 -10.84 -1.29
N GLY A 761 -5.49 -10.11 -2.03
CA GLY A 761 -5.38 -8.66 -1.99
C GLY A 761 -5.47 -8.05 -3.39
N THR A 762 -5.41 -6.72 -3.47
CA THR A 762 -5.54 -5.96 -4.72
C THR A 762 -4.47 -6.33 -5.77
N PHE A 763 -3.30 -6.78 -5.31
CA PHE A 763 -2.12 -6.98 -6.16
C PHE A 763 -1.68 -8.46 -6.26
N SER A 764 -2.23 -9.35 -5.43
CA SER A 764 -1.82 -10.76 -5.39
C SER A 764 -2.80 -11.67 -4.65
N ALA A 765 -2.76 -12.97 -4.94
CA ALA A 765 -3.38 -14.02 -4.12
C ALA A 765 -2.31 -14.99 -3.57
N VAL A 766 -2.53 -15.50 -2.36
CA VAL A 766 -1.62 -16.42 -1.66
C VAL A 766 -2.31 -17.75 -1.41
N TYR A 767 -1.65 -18.84 -1.76
CA TYR A 767 -2.15 -20.20 -1.65
C TYR A 767 -1.21 -21.06 -0.80
N LYS A 768 -1.76 -21.93 0.03
CA LYS A 768 -1.03 -23.01 0.71
C LYS A 768 -0.87 -24.17 -0.26
N ALA A 769 0.34 -24.68 -0.41
CA ALA A 769 0.64 -25.81 -1.28
C ALA A 769 1.60 -26.79 -0.62
N ILE A 770 1.65 -28.03 -1.10
CA ILE A 770 2.66 -29.03 -0.76
C ILE A 770 3.71 -29.02 -1.86
N ASP A 771 4.98 -28.92 -1.50
CA ASP A 771 6.11 -29.09 -2.42
C ASP A 771 6.38 -30.58 -2.64
N LEU A 772 6.19 -31.04 -3.88
CA LEU A 772 6.34 -32.45 -4.26
C LEU A 772 7.80 -32.83 -4.53
N LYS A 773 8.66 -31.84 -4.80
CA LYS A 773 10.08 -32.03 -5.15
C LYS A 773 11.02 -31.47 -4.08
N HIS A 774 10.52 -31.29 -2.86
CA HIS A 774 11.30 -30.76 -1.74
C HIS A 774 12.61 -31.52 -1.49
N HIS A 775 12.62 -32.84 -1.71
CA HIS A 775 13.82 -33.65 -1.47
C HIS A 775 14.81 -33.68 -2.64
N ASP A 776 14.42 -33.12 -3.79
CA ASP A 776 15.24 -33.11 -5.00
C ASP A 776 16.23 -31.93 -5.04
N TYR A 777 16.06 -30.93 -4.16
CA TYR A 777 16.88 -29.71 -4.11
C TYR A 777 17.59 -29.51 -2.76
N ASP A 778 18.69 -28.76 -2.73
CA ASP A 778 19.37 -28.39 -1.47
C ASP A 778 18.58 -27.30 -0.73
N ASN A 779 17.69 -27.77 0.15
CA ASN A 779 16.75 -26.92 0.91
C ASN A 779 17.24 -26.60 2.33
N LYS A 780 18.53 -26.76 2.64
CA LYS A 780 19.07 -26.53 4.00
C LYS A 780 18.87 -25.12 4.52
N TYR A 781 18.85 -24.12 3.64
CA TYR A 781 18.64 -22.71 4.02
C TYR A 781 17.18 -22.38 4.32
N TRP A 782 16.24 -23.28 3.99
CA TRP A 782 14.80 -23.08 4.13
C TRP A 782 14.32 -23.21 5.58
N PHE A 783 15.05 -23.97 6.41
CA PHE A 783 14.73 -24.22 7.82
C PHE A 783 15.77 -23.60 8.75
N THR A 784 15.34 -23.07 9.89
CA THR A 784 16.25 -22.56 10.92
C THR A 784 16.93 -23.72 11.67
N LYS A 785 18.14 -23.51 12.22
CA LYS A 785 18.88 -24.51 13.04
C LYS A 785 18.04 -25.15 14.17
N GLU A 786 17.03 -24.46 14.71
CA GLU A 786 16.14 -24.98 15.75
C GLU A 786 15.09 -25.97 15.20
N GLN A 787 14.65 -25.81 13.94
CA GLN A 787 13.72 -26.74 13.28
C GLN A 787 14.42 -28.01 12.77
N THR A 788 15.74 -27.96 12.59
CA THR A 788 16.56 -29.11 12.18
C THR A 788 17.00 -29.99 13.36
N ASP A 789 16.89 -29.51 14.61
CA ASP A 789 17.39 -30.20 15.82
C ASP A 789 16.36 -31.09 16.54
N THR A 790 15.08 -31.06 16.14
CA THR A 790 14.17 -32.13 16.52
C THR A 790 14.46 -33.34 15.64
N ARG A 791 14.38 -34.56 16.21
CA ARG A 791 14.61 -35.88 15.58
C ARG A 791 13.67 -36.21 14.39
N GLN A 792 13.27 -35.22 13.60
CA GLN A 792 12.16 -35.24 12.64
C GLN A 792 12.62 -35.33 11.17
N LEU A 793 13.92 -35.27 10.88
CA LEU A 793 14.47 -35.36 9.52
C LEU A 793 14.74 -36.80 9.01
N GLN A 794 14.33 -37.84 9.75
CA GLN A 794 14.59 -39.24 9.38
C GLN A 794 13.44 -39.96 8.63
N HIS A 795 12.30 -39.30 8.36
CA HIS A 795 11.19 -39.90 7.60
C HIS A 795 11.04 -39.26 6.22
N ARG A 796 11.23 -40.07 5.16
CA ARG A 796 11.05 -39.72 3.73
C ARG A 796 9.59 -39.42 3.32
N ASP A 797 8.61 -39.59 4.21
CA ASP A 797 7.17 -39.54 3.89
C ASP A 797 6.42 -38.31 4.45
N ARG A 798 7.10 -37.26 4.96
CA ARG A 798 6.42 -36.12 5.59
C ARG A 798 6.19 -34.96 4.60
N LYS A 799 4.92 -34.55 4.44
CA LYS A 799 4.49 -33.42 3.59
C LYS A 799 5.14 -32.10 4.00
N VAL A 800 5.72 -31.37 3.05
CA VAL A 800 6.31 -30.04 3.27
C VAL A 800 5.41 -28.97 2.66
N TYR A 801 4.96 -28.01 3.47
CA TYR A 801 4.05 -26.96 3.05
C TYR A 801 4.78 -25.67 2.68
N VAL A 802 4.28 -25.00 1.63
CA VAL A 802 4.78 -23.74 1.08
C VAL A 802 3.63 -22.76 0.87
N ALA A 803 3.94 -21.47 0.88
CA ALA A 803 3.04 -20.41 0.49
C ALA A 803 3.39 -19.92 -0.92
N LEU A 804 2.43 -19.99 -1.85
CA LEU A 804 2.56 -19.55 -3.23
C LEU A 804 1.83 -18.22 -3.41
N LYS A 805 2.57 -17.13 -3.62
CA LYS A 805 2.03 -15.80 -3.90
C LYS A 805 1.99 -15.56 -5.40
N ARG A 806 0.80 -15.62 -5.98
CA ARG A 806 0.52 -15.25 -7.37
C ARG A 806 0.33 -13.74 -7.45
N ILE A 807 1.19 -13.05 -8.19
CA ILE A 807 1.14 -11.59 -8.36
C ILE A 807 0.33 -11.25 -9.61
N TYR A 808 -0.65 -10.36 -9.49
CA TYR A 808 -1.58 -9.99 -10.57
C TYR A 808 -0.97 -8.97 -11.54
N GLN A 809 -1.46 -8.99 -12.80
CA GLN A 809 -0.97 -8.18 -13.93
C GLN A 809 -1.22 -6.66 -13.79
N THR A 810 -2.00 -6.23 -12.81
CA THR A 810 -2.32 -4.79 -12.58
C THR A 810 -1.15 -4.00 -11.98
N SER A 811 -0.05 -4.66 -11.60
CA SER A 811 1.14 -4.03 -11.01
C SER A 811 2.20 -3.73 -12.07
N CYS A 812 2.83 -2.55 -11.98
CA CYS A 812 3.98 -2.20 -12.83
C CYS A 812 5.10 -3.25 -12.69
N PRO A 813 5.74 -3.72 -13.78
CA PRO A 813 6.83 -4.70 -13.71
C PRO A 813 7.97 -4.31 -12.76
N LEU A 814 8.31 -3.01 -12.69
CA LEU A 814 9.30 -2.47 -11.75
C LEU A 814 8.91 -2.72 -10.28
N ARG A 815 7.62 -2.68 -9.95
CA ARG A 815 7.13 -2.93 -8.60
C ARG A 815 7.25 -4.41 -8.24
N ILE A 816 6.99 -5.31 -9.19
CA ILE A 816 7.16 -6.76 -9.01
C ILE A 816 8.65 -7.07 -8.82
N GLN A 817 9.52 -6.48 -9.64
CA GLN A 817 10.96 -6.63 -9.52
C GLN A 817 11.47 -6.15 -8.16
N ASN A 818 11.09 -4.92 -7.74
CA ASN A 818 11.48 -4.36 -6.46
C ASN A 818 11.05 -5.26 -5.29
N GLU A 819 9.81 -5.76 -5.29
CA GLU A 819 9.35 -6.68 -4.23
C GLU A 819 10.21 -7.96 -4.15
N LEU A 820 10.54 -8.57 -5.29
CA LEU A 820 11.36 -9.78 -5.33
C LEU A 820 12.82 -9.50 -4.91
N GLU A 821 13.36 -8.35 -5.27
CA GLU A 821 14.70 -7.89 -4.88
C GLU A 821 14.80 -7.60 -3.38
N LEU A 822 13.81 -6.91 -2.79
CA LEU A 822 13.74 -6.66 -1.35
C LEU A 822 13.60 -7.95 -0.54
N LEU A 823 12.75 -8.88 -1.00
CA LEU A 823 12.63 -10.21 -0.37
C LEU A 823 13.92 -11.03 -0.49
N HIS A 824 14.69 -10.82 -1.55
CA HIS A 824 15.99 -11.47 -1.73
C HIS A 824 17.04 -10.89 -0.78
N SER A 825 17.14 -9.56 -0.64
CA SER A 825 18.10 -8.90 0.26
C SER A 825 17.85 -9.26 1.73
N LEU A 826 16.59 -9.52 2.10
CA LEU A 826 16.18 -9.90 3.46
C LEU A 826 16.28 -11.40 3.76
N ARG A 827 16.85 -12.23 2.86
CA ARG A 827 16.99 -13.70 3.04
C ARG A 827 17.68 -14.15 4.33
N ARG A 828 18.48 -13.29 4.96
CA ARG A 828 19.19 -13.60 6.22
C ARG A 828 18.38 -13.25 7.48
N SER A 829 17.26 -12.53 7.34
CA SER A 829 16.41 -12.20 8.48
C SER A 829 15.53 -13.37 8.86
N LYS A 830 15.59 -13.77 10.14
CA LYS A 830 14.77 -14.87 10.68
C LYS A 830 13.33 -14.46 10.96
N TRP A 831 13.07 -13.16 11.00
CA TRP A 831 11.79 -12.57 11.41
C TRP A 831 10.99 -12.03 10.22
N VAL A 832 11.49 -12.23 9.01
CA VAL A 832 10.86 -11.87 7.74
C VAL A 832 10.64 -13.14 6.92
N SER A 833 9.47 -13.28 6.30
CA SER A 833 9.19 -14.39 5.39
C SER A 833 10.03 -14.22 4.11
N THR A 834 11.02 -15.08 3.93
CA THR A 834 11.99 -14.99 2.84
C THR A 834 11.48 -15.66 1.56
N MET A 835 11.90 -15.17 0.39
CA MET A 835 11.60 -15.85 -0.87
C MET A 835 12.54 -17.02 -1.13
N ILE A 836 11.99 -18.23 -1.29
CA ILE A 836 12.74 -19.44 -1.66
C ILE A 836 13.10 -19.38 -3.14
N SER A 837 12.07 -19.20 -3.98
CA SER A 837 12.16 -19.18 -5.43
C SER A 837 11.02 -18.34 -6.01
N ALA A 838 11.15 -17.93 -7.26
CA ALA A 838 10.06 -17.34 -8.02
C ALA A 838 10.13 -17.87 -9.45
N PHE A 839 8.97 -18.12 -10.06
CA PHE A 839 8.90 -18.54 -11.44
C PHE A 839 7.89 -17.68 -12.19
N ARG A 840 8.19 -17.49 -13.47
CA ARG A 840 7.36 -16.72 -14.40
C ARG A 840 6.99 -17.61 -15.57
N HIS A 841 5.69 -17.70 -15.85
CA HIS A 841 5.18 -18.32 -17.07
C HIS A 841 4.28 -17.32 -17.78
N LYS A 842 4.74 -16.86 -18.97
CA LYS A 842 4.10 -15.76 -19.71
C LYS A 842 3.96 -14.51 -18.83
N ASP A 843 2.72 -14.12 -18.56
CA ASP A 843 2.35 -12.94 -17.76
C ASP A 843 2.03 -13.28 -16.30
N GLN A 844 2.17 -14.54 -15.88
CA GLN A 844 1.95 -14.97 -14.50
C GLN A 844 3.28 -15.06 -13.75
N VAL A 845 3.38 -14.33 -12.64
CA VAL A 845 4.53 -14.39 -11.72
C VAL A 845 4.06 -15.00 -10.41
N VAL A 846 4.76 -16.05 -9.96
CA VAL A 846 4.46 -16.73 -8.69
C VAL A 846 5.73 -16.78 -7.85
N ALA A 847 5.68 -16.19 -6.66
CA ALA A 847 6.73 -16.28 -5.65
C ALA A 847 6.43 -17.42 -4.68
N VAL A 848 7.45 -18.23 -4.38
CA VAL A 848 7.40 -19.37 -3.48
C VAL A 848 8.06 -18.97 -2.16
N MET A 849 7.33 -19.09 -1.07
CA MET A 849 7.74 -18.68 0.28
C MET A 849 7.50 -19.83 1.29
N PRO A 850 8.20 -19.87 2.43
CA PRO A 850 7.92 -20.81 3.49
C PRO A 850 6.50 -20.61 4.00
N TYR A 851 5.77 -21.70 4.26
CA TYR A 851 4.50 -21.60 4.95
C TYR A 851 4.75 -21.41 6.45
N HIS A 852 4.20 -20.33 7.00
CA HIS A 852 4.26 -20.03 8.42
C HIS A 852 2.87 -20.21 9.02
N PRO A 853 2.66 -21.18 9.93
CA PRO A 853 1.40 -21.31 10.66
C PRO A 853 1.11 -20.02 11.43
N ASN A 854 -0.12 -19.53 11.35
CA ASN A 854 -0.54 -18.30 12.01
C ASN A 854 -2.01 -18.38 12.44
N ASN A 855 -2.39 -17.53 13.39
CA ASN A 855 -3.78 -17.31 13.78
C ASN A 855 -4.28 -15.97 13.23
N ASP A 856 -5.58 -15.86 12.91
CA ASP A 856 -6.18 -14.58 12.53
C ASP A 856 -6.16 -13.64 13.75
N PHE A 857 -5.61 -12.44 13.57
CA PHE A 857 -5.56 -11.40 14.59
C PHE A 857 -6.92 -11.15 15.25
N ARG A 858 -8.01 -11.20 14.48
CA ARG A 858 -9.38 -10.96 14.95
C ARG A 858 -9.85 -11.99 15.98
N GLU A 859 -9.29 -13.20 15.95
CA GLU A 859 -9.65 -14.27 16.89
C GLU A 859 -9.08 -14.03 18.29
N TYR A 860 -7.92 -13.38 18.42
CA TYR A 860 -7.21 -13.32 19.71
C TYR A 860 -6.96 -11.94 20.30
N TYR A 861 -7.00 -10.85 19.52
CA TYR A 861 -6.63 -9.52 20.02
C TYR A 861 -7.43 -9.03 21.25
N ARG A 862 -8.66 -9.52 21.43
CA ARG A 862 -9.53 -9.17 22.57
C ARG A 862 -9.24 -9.94 23.86
N HIS A 863 -8.67 -11.14 23.75
CA HIS A 863 -8.60 -12.09 24.87
C HIS A 863 -7.17 -12.51 25.23
N VAL A 864 -6.17 -12.01 24.49
CA VAL A 864 -4.78 -12.38 24.69
C VAL A 864 -4.15 -11.69 25.92
N ASP A 865 -3.28 -12.42 26.62
CA ASP A 865 -2.53 -11.92 27.78
C ASP A 865 -1.35 -11.01 27.38
N TYR A 866 -0.94 -10.12 28.28
CA TYR A 866 0.15 -9.17 28.07
C TYR A 866 1.48 -9.87 27.71
N LYS A 867 1.73 -11.06 28.25
CA LYS A 867 2.94 -11.85 27.94
C LYS A 867 3.02 -12.22 26.46
N THR A 868 1.91 -12.59 25.86
CA THR A 868 1.83 -12.90 24.43
C THR A 868 1.96 -11.62 23.61
N VAL A 869 1.35 -10.51 24.04
CA VAL A 869 1.53 -9.20 23.39
C VAL A 869 3.00 -8.78 23.39
N LYS A 870 3.74 -8.98 24.49
CA LYS A 870 5.19 -8.77 24.52
C LYS A 870 5.92 -9.60 23.46
N LYS A 871 5.58 -10.89 23.32
CA LYS A 871 6.23 -11.77 22.31
C LYS A 871 5.87 -11.40 20.88
N TYR A 872 4.63 -10.95 20.65
CA TYR A 872 4.18 -10.39 19.38
C TYR A 872 5.05 -9.19 18.99
N PHE A 873 5.14 -8.18 19.85
CA PHE A 873 5.93 -6.97 19.58
C PHE A 873 7.44 -7.21 19.54
N LYS A 874 7.96 -8.14 20.37
CA LYS A 874 9.38 -8.53 20.31
C LYS A 874 9.73 -9.18 18.98
N SER A 875 8.82 -9.95 18.39
CA SER A 875 9.02 -10.55 17.05
C SER A 875 8.87 -9.48 15.95
N LEU A 876 7.86 -8.61 16.05
CA LEU A 876 7.62 -7.51 15.10
C LEU A 876 8.79 -6.51 15.05
N PHE A 877 9.29 -6.04 16.20
CA PHE A 877 10.40 -5.09 16.22
C PHE A 877 11.74 -5.72 15.84
N LYS A 878 11.94 -7.04 16.04
CA LYS A 878 13.10 -7.74 15.47
C LYS A 878 13.04 -7.77 13.95
N ALA A 879 11.86 -8.01 13.37
CA ALA A 879 11.65 -7.93 11.92
C ALA A 879 11.92 -6.51 11.41
N LEU A 880 11.29 -5.49 12.00
CA LEU A 880 11.48 -4.09 11.61
C LEU A 880 12.92 -3.63 11.77
N ARG A 881 13.63 -4.02 12.83
CA ARG A 881 15.05 -3.72 12.99
C ARG A 881 15.87 -4.26 11.83
N ASP A 882 15.64 -5.51 11.43
CA ASP A 882 16.40 -6.14 10.35
C ASP A 882 16.06 -5.51 8.99
N VAL A 883 14.80 -5.10 8.78
CA VAL A 883 14.34 -4.38 7.58
C VAL A 883 14.91 -2.96 7.52
N HIS A 884 14.78 -2.18 8.60
CA HIS A 884 15.24 -0.80 8.69
C HIS A 884 16.76 -0.68 8.64
N ARG A 885 17.51 -1.70 9.08
CA ARG A 885 18.99 -1.73 8.97
C ARG A 885 19.48 -1.81 7.53
N MET A 886 18.64 -2.27 6.61
CA MET A 886 18.91 -2.29 5.17
C MET A 886 18.33 -1.04 4.47
N ASP A 887 17.94 -0.02 5.23
CA ASP A 887 17.31 1.22 4.74
C ASP A 887 16.03 0.97 3.93
N ILE A 888 15.25 -0.06 4.29
CA ILE A 888 13.99 -0.43 3.66
C ILE A 888 12.82 0.10 4.49
N LEU A 889 11.86 0.75 3.83
CA LEU A 889 10.56 1.14 4.37
C LEU A 889 9.52 0.07 4.03
N HIS A 890 8.82 -0.51 5.00
CA HIS A 890 7.80 -1.53 4.71
C HIS A 890 6.48 -0.90 4.22
N ARG A 891 6.07 0.23 4.79
CA ARG A 891 4.90 1.07 4.42
C ARG A 891 3.52 0.46 4.61
N ASP A 892 3.40 -0.85 4.80
CA ASP A 892 2.11 -1.52 5.06
C ASP A 892 2.14 -2.44 6.29
N ILE A 893 2.71 -1.94 7.40
CA ILE A 893 2.69 -2.66 8.67
C ILE A 893 1.26 -2.68 9.23
N LYS A 894 0.69 -3.87 9.34
CA LYS A 894 -0.64 -4.14 9.88
C LYS A 894 -0.73 -5.60 10.33
N PRO A 895 -1.72 -5.99 11.15
CA PRO A 895 -1.78 -7.37 11.65
C PRO A 895 -1.91 -8.43 10.55
N ALA A 896 -2.57 -8.12 9.42
CA ALA A 896 -2.69 -9.05 8.29
C ALA A 896 -1.36 -9.37 7.60
N ASN A 897 -0.35 -8.50 7.74
CA ASN A 897 0.98 -8.69 7.14
C ASN A 897 2.00 -9.24 8.15
N PHE A 898 1.56 -9.59 9.37
CA PHE A 898 2.42 -10.17 10.40
C PHE A 898 1.85 -11.51 10.86
N LEU A 899 2.46 -12.60 10.39
CA LEU A 899 2.01 -13.97 10.61
C LEU A 899 2.47 -14.43 11.99
N PHE A 900 1.60 -14.33 13.00
CA PHE A 900 1.90 -14.72 14.39
C PHE A 900 1.19 -16.03 14.78
N SER A 901 1.95 -16.97 15.32
CA SER A 901 1.45 -18.24 15.87
C SER A 901 1.25 -18.12 17.38
N LEU A 902 0.02 -18.35 17.86
CA LEU A 902 -0.25 -18.42 19.31
C LEU A 902 0.37 -19.66 19.95
N GLN A 903 0.54 -20.74 19.20
CA GLN A 903 1.14 -21.98 19.68
C GLN A 903 2.66 -21.82 19.89
N ASP A 904 3.34 -21.27 18.89
CA ASP A 904 4.80 -21.12 18.92
C ASP A 904 5.26 -19.81 19.57
N GLN A 905 4.32 -18.87 19.75
CA GLN A 905 4.56 -17.53 20.28
C GLN A 905 5.68 -16.78 19.53
N LYS A 906 5.76 -17.03 18.22
CA LYS A 906 6.71 -16.44 17.27
C LYS A 906 5.90 -15.87 16.09
N GLY A 907 6.38 -14.77 15.51
CA GLY A 907 5.79 -14.21 14.31
C GLY A 907 6.81 -13.75 13.30
N VAL A 908 6.38 -13.68 12.04
CA VAL A 908 7.20 -13.24 10.90
C VAL A 908 6.46 -12.20 10.08
N LEU A 909 7.20 -11.20 9.61
CA LEU A 909 6.68 -10.14 8.73
C LEU A 909 6.67 -10.62 7.28
N CYS A 910 5.59 -10.36 6.56
CA CYS A 910 5.43 -10.73 5.16
C CYS A 910 4.83 -9.57 4.34
N ASP A 911 4.80 -9.75 3.02
CA ASP A 911 4.20 -8.83 2.04
C ASP A 911 4.92 -7.47 1.85
N PHE A 912 5.92 -7.48 0.97
CA PHE A 912 6.75 -6.30 0.63
C PHE A 912 6.27 -5.59 -0.64
N GLY A 913 5.03 -5.83 -1.09
CA GLY A 913 4.51 -5.28 -2.34
C GLY A 913 4.34 -3.75 -2.35
N LEU A 914 4.48 -3.08 -1.21
CA LEU A 914 4.48 -1.60 -1.08
C LEU A 914 5.80 -1.05 -0.50
N ALA A 915 6.76 -1.94 -0.23
CA ALA A 915 8.03 -1.58 0.35
C ALA A 915 8.94 -0.90 -0.68
N GLN A 916 9.88 -0.09 -0.20
CA GLN A 916 10.90 0.55 -1.04
C GLN A 916 12.14 0.91 -0.20
N TYR A 917 13.26 1.21 -0.86
CA TYR A 917 14.38 1.81 -0.15
C TYR A 917 14.07 3.26 0.21
N THR A 918 14.68 3.73 1.29
CA THR A 918 14.46 5.07 1.84
C THR A 918 14.92 6.17 0.86
N LEU A 919 15.81 5.85 -0.09
CA LEU A 919 16.43 6.79 -1.02
C LEU A 919 15.90 6.73 -2.46
N ASP A 920 15.03 5.78 -2.82
CA ASP A 920 14.62 5.55 -4.22
C ASP A 920 13.90 6.74 -4.89
N ASP A 921 13.23 7.61 -4.12
CA ASP A 921 12.50 8.78 -4.64
C ASP A 921 13.33 10.09 -4.61
N GLY A 922 14.56 10.04 -4.06
CA GLY A 922 15.38 11.22 -3.78
C GLY A 922 14.89 12.03 -2.58
N TRP A 923 15.80 12.53 -1.74
CA TRP A 923 15.43 13.46 -0.66
C TRP A 923 15.12 14.83 -1.26
N HIS A 924 13.87 15.29 -1.16
CA HIS A 924 13.44 16.53 -1.82
C HIS A 924 13.70 17.79 -0.96
N GLY A 925 13.94 17.61 0.35
CA GLY A 925 14.20 18.71 1.28
C GLY A 925 13.01 19.62 1.51
N HIS A 926 11.79 19.12 1.30
CA HIS A 926 10.55 19.88 1.45
C HIS A 926 10.02 19.88 2.89
N CYS A 927 10.36 18.85 3.66
CA CYS A 927 10.02 18.74 5.07
C CYS A 927 11.16 19.36 5.95
N HIS A 928 10.84 19.90 7.13
CA HIS A 928 11.77 20.56 8.06
C HIS A 928 12.53 19.57 8.96
N HIS A 929 12.45 18.27 8.71
CA HIS A 929 13.38 17.31 9.31
C HIS A 929 14.55 17.04 8.35
N THR A 930 15.71 16.64 8.88
CA THR A 930 16.88 16.26 8.07
C THR A 930 16.71 14.84 7.51
N GLN A 931 17.57 14.49 6.56
CA GLN A 931 17.67 13.14 6.02
C GLN A 931 18.10 12.16 7.13
N PRO A 932 17.56 10.92 7.15
CA PRO A 932 18.01 9.87 8.05
C PRO A 932 19.52 9.64 7.98
N SER A 933 20.16 9.51 9.14
CA SER A 933 21.56 9.11 9.28
C SER A 933 21.69 7.89 10.20
N ARG A 934 22.87 7.27 10.27
CA ARG A 934 23.10 6.12 11.17
C ARG A 934 22.88 6.47 12.65
N GLU A 935 23.20 7.69 13.04
CA GLU A 935 23.00 8.20 14.40
C GLU A 935 21.54 8.63 14.64
N HIS A 936 20.90 9.21 13.61
CA HIS A 936 19.52 9.69 13.64
C HIS A 936 18.68 9.00 12.55
N PRO A 937 18.22 7.76 12.79
CA PRO A 937 17.55 6.94 11.76
C PRO A 937 16.19 7.47 11.30
N HIS A 938 15.61 8.45 12.01
CA HIS A 938 14.39 9.16 11.60
C HIS A 938 14.65 10.61 11.18
N GLY A 939 15.91 11.03 11.09
CA GLY A 939 16.30 12.44 10.90
C GLY A 939 16.20 13.27 12.19
N GLN A 940 16.59 14.54 12.10
CA GLN A 940 16.52 15.52 13.18
C GLN A 940 15.58 16.66 12.81
N ASN A 941 14.89 17.23 13.80
CA ASN A 941 13.95 18.33 13.59
C ASN A 941 14.69 19.68 13.50
N LYS A 942 14.75 20.29 12.32
CA LYS A 942 15.42 21.58 12.10
C LYS A 942 14.74 22.72 12.85
N LEU A 943 13.44 22.63 13.18
CA LEU A 943 12.72 23.64 13.95
C LEU A 943 13.12 23.64 15.43
N ALA A 944 13.65 22.52 15.95
CA ALA A 944 14.09 22.38 17.34
C ALA A 944 15.56 22.80 17.54
N MET A 945 16.37 22.80 16.48
CA MET A 945 17.72 23.33 16.47
C MET A 945 17.64 24.86 16.32
N LYS A 946 17.94 25.60 17.38
CA LYS A 946 17.81 27.08 17.42
C LYS A 946 18.78 27.85 16.50
N ASP A 947 19.66 27.18 15.74
CA ASP A 947 20.86 27.79 15.13
C ASP A 947 20.98 27.66 13.60
N ILE A 948 19.89 27.82 12.84
CA ILE A 948 20.02 28.14 11.41
C ILE A 948 19.19 29.38 11.09
N ARG A 949 19.73 30.55 11.46
CA ARG A 949 19.27 31.85 10.98
C ARG A 949 19.82 32.08 9.57
N SER A 950 19.19 31.47 8.57
CA SER A 950 19.24 31.98 7.19
C SER A 950 18.00 32.86 6.96
N GLU A 951 18.15 34.03 6.31
CA GLU A 951 17.04 34.95 6.02
C GLU A 951 15.91 34.33 5.16
N LYS A 952 16.16 33.18 4.52
CA LYS A 952 15.16 32.44 3.73
C LYS A 952 14.21 31.61 4.59
N ASP A 953 14.66 31.08 5.72
CA ASP A 953 13.85 30.22 6.60
C ASP A 953 12.95 31.01 7.55
N THR A 954 13.36 32.22 7.97
CA THR A 954 12.53 33.13 8.76
C THR A 954 11.24 33.52 8.03
N ARG A 955 11.30 33.74 6.71
CA ARG A 955 10.10 34.01 5.89
C ARG A 955 9.15 32.82 5.79
N ALA A 956 9.62 31.58 5.87
CA ALA A 956 8.77 30.39 5.84
C ALA A 956 8.02 30.23 7.17
N VAL A 957 8.71 30.45 8.28
CA VAL A 957 8.11 30.42 9.64
C VAL A 957 7.13 31.59 9.84
N GLU A 958 7.46 32.80 9.37
CA GLU A 958 6.57 33.97 9.41
C GLU A 958 5.32 33.79 8.54
N ARG A 959 5.45 33.26 7.30
CA ARG A 959 4.30 32.91 6.46
C ARG A 959 3.40 31.87 7.12
N THR A 960 3.98 30.92 7.84
CA THR A 960 3.22 29.89 8.56
C THR A 960 2.50 30.48 9.76
N ALA A 961 3.15 31.38 10.52
CA ALA A 961 2.52 32.12 11.61
C ALA A 961 1.38 33.05 11.14
N ASP A 962 1.51 33.70 9.99
CA ASP A 962 0.44 34.53 9.40
C ASP A 962 -0.71 33.68 8.86
N VAL A 963 -0.42 32.51 8.26
CA VAL A 963 -1.44 31.53 7.86
C VAL A 963 -2.17 30.97 9.08
N VAL A 964 -1.47 30.74 10.20
CA VAL A 964 -2.07 30.30 11.47
C VAL A 964 -2.93 31.40 12.10
N ARG A 965 -2.51 32.68 12.08
CA ARG A 965 -3.35 33.81 12.55
C ARG A 965 -4.59 34.03 11.70
N GLU A 966 -4.47 33.94 10.38
CA GLU A 966 -5.59 34.03 9.44
C GLU A 966 -6.52 32.82 9.59
N ALA A 967 -5.97 31.64 9.91
CA ALA A 967 -6.75 30.45 10.19
C ALA A 967 -7.49 30.52 11.52
N ASP A 968 -6.87 31.00 12.59
CA ASP A 968 -7.55 31.28 13.87
C ASP A 968 -8.69 32.29 13.68
N ARG A 969 -8.49 33.28 12.81
CA ARG A 969 -9.52 34.26 12.47
C ARG A 969 -10.70 33.64 11.68
N ARG A 970 -10.42 32.70 10.76
CA ARG A 970 -11.44 31.96 10.00
C ARG A 970 -12.12 30.84 10.78
N MET A 971 -11.40 30.16 11.67
CA MET A 971 -11.94 29.09 12.52
C MET A 971 -12.95 29.63 13.54
N ASN A 972 -12.76 30.89 13.97
CA ASN A 972 -13.68 31.58 14.88
C ASN A 972 -14.78 32.38 14.14
N ASP A 973 -14.92 32.24 12.82
CA ASP A 973 -16.01 32.87 12.06
C ASP A 973 -17.25 31.97 12.07
N PRO A 974 -18.33 32.33 12.79
CA PRO A 974 -19.55 31.51 12.89
C PRO A 974 -20.33 31.38 11.58
N LYS A 975 -19.94 32.08 10.50
CA LYS A 975 -20.64 32.08 9.21
C LYS A 975 -20.11 31.04 8.21
N LEU A 976 -19.00 30.37 8.49
CA LEU A 976 -18.42 29.37 7.58
C LEU A 976 -19.02 27.97 7.84
N PRO A 977 -19.42 27.23 6.80
CA PRO A 977 -19.93 25.87 6.96
C PRO A 977 -18.84 24.93 7.51
N VAL A 978 -19.21 24.13 8.51
CA VAL A 978 -18.33 23.12 9.13
C VAL A 978 -17.96 22.05 8.11
N GLY A 979 -16.67 21.77 7.94
CA GLY A 979 -16.15 20.76 7.00
C GLY A 979 -15.13 21.32 6.00
N TYR A 980 -14.65 20.47 5.09
CA TYR A 980 -13.69 20.86 4.06
C TYR A 980 -14.39 21.26 2.76
N SER A 981 -13.84 22.27 2.05
CA SER A 981 -14.41 22.71 0.77
C SER A 981 -14.14 21.69 -0.33
N THR A 982 -15.19 21.28 -1.06
CA THR A 982 -15.07 20.43 -2.26
C THR A 982 -14.46 21.18 -3.45
N ASP A 983 -14.37 22.52 -3.38
CA ASP A 983 -13.90 23.42 -4.44
C ASP A 983 -12.50 24.01 -4.14
N GLU A 984 -11.60 23.20 -3.58
CA GLU A 984 -10.22 23.62 -3.24
C GLU A 984 -9.37 23.80 -4.51
N LYS A 985 -8.95 25.05 -4.78
CA LYS A 985 -8.21 25.44 -6.00
C LYS A 985 -6.68 25.34 -5.85
N ARG A 986 -6.18 25.04 -4.65
CA ARG A 986 -4.74 24.88 -4.42
C ARG A 986 -4.22 23.62 -5.14
N PRO A 987 -3.04 23.69 -5.77
CA PRO A 987 -2.48 22.55 -6.51
C PRO A 987 -2.30 21.34 -5.59
N ILE A 988 -2.78 20.18 -6.05
CA ILE A 988 -2.70 18.93 -5.28
C ILE A 988 -1.25 18.45 -5.31
N VAL A 989 -0.60 18.44 -4.14
CA VAL A 989 0.72 17.80 -4.01
C VAL A 989 0.57 16.30 -4.22
N ARG A 990 1.30 15.77 -5.21
CA ARG A 990 1.42 14.33 -5.45
C ARG A 990 2.51 13.78 -4.55
N ALA A 991 2.14 12.92 -3.60
CA ALA A 991 3.06 12.18 -2.74
C ALA A 991 2.61 10.71 -2.69
N ASN A 992 3.55 9.80 -2.45
CA ASN A 992 3.27 8.37 -2.38
C ASN A 992 2.45 8.07 -1.11
N ARG A 993 1.19 7.66 -1.27
CA ARG A 993 0.25 7.36 -0.16
C ARG A 993 0.08 5.85 0.06
N ALA A 994 1.16 5.09 -0.07
CA ALA A 994 1.17 3.66 0.18
C ALA A 994 0.75 3.34 1.64
N GLY A 995 0.21 2.14 1.86
CA GLY A 995 -0.18 1.63 3.18
C GLY A 995 -1.69 1.62 3.45
N THR A 996 -2.14 0.77 4.36
CA THR A 996 -3.56 0.64 4.77
C THR A 996 -4.01 1.84 5.62
N ARG A 997 -5.11 2.50 5.23
CA ARG A 997 -5.54 3.83 5.75
C ARG A 997 -5.50 3.96 7.28
N GLY A 998 -6.09 3.02 8.02
CA GLY A 998 -6.14 3.07 9.48
C GLY A 998 -4.79 2.91 10.19
N PHE A 999 -3.71 2.58 9.48
CA PHE A 999 -2.36 2.42 10.03
C PHE A 999 -1.38 3.50 9.54
N ARG A 1000 -1.83 4.43 8.68
CA ARG A 1000 -0.98 5.47 8.11
C ARG A 1000 -0.55 6.47 9.18
N ALA A 1001 0.72 6.84 9.14
CA ALA A 1001 1.30 7.87 9.99
C ALA A 1001 0.82 9.29 9.57
N PRO A 1002 0.81 10.27 10.48
CA PRO A 1002 0.32 11.62 10.18
C PRO A 1002 1.07 12.27 8.99
N GLU A 1003 2.37 12.04 8.84
CA GLU A 1003 3.17 12.55 7.72
C GLU A 1003 2.75 11.98 6.36
N VAL A 1004 2.24 10.73 6.33
CA VAL A 1004 1.70 10.10 5.11
C VAL A 1004 0.35 10.74 4.76
N LEU A 1005 -0.50 10.97 5.77
CA LEU A 1005 -1.80 11.67 5.59
C LEU A 1005 -1.61 13.13 5.15
N LEU A 1006 -0.55 13.78 5.64
CA LEU A 1006 -0.15 15.14 5.26
C LEU A 1006 0.57 15.23 3.92
N LYS A 1007 0.76 14.09 3.24
CA LYS A 1007 1.42 14.01 1.93
C LYS A 1007 2.86 14.57 1.97
N CYS A 1008 3.64 14.25 3.02
CA CYS A 1008 5.10 14.45 3.00
C CYS A 1008 5.72 13.46 1.99
N GLN A 1009 6.63 13.96 1.16
CA GLN A 1009 7.37 13.17 0.18
C GLN A 1009 8.63 12.55 0.81
N ASP A 1010 9.24 13.26 1.77
CA ASP A 1010 10.43 12.83 2.51
C ASP A 1010 10.07 11.87 3.66
N GLN A 1011 9.61 10.65 3.36
CA GLN A 1011 9.17 9.66 4.36
C GLN A 1011 10.35 8.85 4.93
N THR A 1012 10.31 8.53 6.22
CA THR A 1012 11.35 7.74 6.92
C THR A 1012 10.79 6.46 7.53
N THR A 1013 11.64 5.60 8.09
CA THR A 1013 11.27 4.33 8.76
C THR A 1013 10.34 4.54 9.97
N ALA A 1014 10.21 5.79 10.44
CA ALA A 1014 9.30 6.22 11.49
C ALA A 1014 7.82 5.93 11.18
N ILE A 1015 7.43 5.80 9.89
CA ILE A 1015 6.05 5.47 9.50
C ILE A 1015 5.67 4.05 9.92
N ASP A 1016 6.60 3.09 9.81
CA ASP A 1016 6.38 1.69 10.20
C ASP A 1016 6.25 1.57 11.72
N MET A 1017 7.02 2.38 12.45
CA MET A 1017 6.97 2.45 13.91
C MET A 1017 5.63 3.01 14.41
N TRP A 1018 5.06 4.00 13.71
CA TRP A 1018 3.71 4.49 13.99
C TRP A 1018 2.67 3.40 13.80
N SER A 1019 2.71 2.69 12.67
CA SER A 1019 1.78 1.59 12.38
C SER A 1019 1.85 0.49 13.45
N ALA A 1020 3.04 0.15 13.94
CA ALA A 1020 3.21 -0.77 15.08
C ALA A 1020 2.55 -0.21 16.37
N GLY A 1021 2.63 1.10 16.61
CA GLY A 1021 1.93 1.78 17.69
C GLY A 1021 0.40 1.64 17.59
N VAL A 1022 -0.17 1.77 16.39
CA VAL A 1022 -1.61 1.55 16.15
C VAL A 1022 -2.02 0.10 16.46
N ILE A 1023 -1.18 -0.89 16.12
CA ILE A 1023 -1.43 -2.29 16.48
C ILE A 1023 -1.45 -2.45 18.01
N LEU A 1024 -0.53 -1.80 18.73
CA LEU A 1024 -0.48 -1.87 20.19
C LEU A 1024 -1.72 -1.21 20.81
N LEU A 1025 -2.15 -0.09 20.24
CA LEU A 1025 -3.38 0.60 20.61
C LEU A 1025 -4.62 -0.30 20.43
N SER A 1026 -4.68 -1.14 19.39
CA SER A 1026 -5.75 -2.12 19.19
C SER A 1026 -5.76 -3.23 20.26
N PHE A 1027 -4.60 -3.68 20.74
CA PHE A 1027 -4.54 -4.62 21.87
C PHE A 1027 -5.01 -3.95 23.17
N LEU A 1028 -4.51 -2.76 23.48
CA LEU A 1028 -4.82 -2.05 24.73
C LEU A 1028 -6.31 -1.64 24.81
N SER A 1029 -6.87 -1.16 23.70
CA SER A 1029 -8.29 -0.77 23.62
C SER A 1029 -9.24 -1.94 23.40
N ARG A 1030 -8.72 -3.12 23.02
CA ARG A 1030 -9.49 -4.28 22.54
C ARG A 1030 -10.47 -3.94 21.40
N ARG A 1031 -10.13 -2.93 20.58
CA ARG A 1031 -10.91 -2.50 19.40
C ARG A 1031 -10.06 -2.59 18.13
N PHE A 1032 -10.60 -3.30 17.13
CA PHE A 1032 -9.98 -3.46 15.82
C PHE A 1032 -11.06 -3.50 14.72
N PRO A 1033 -10.88 -2.74 13.61
CA PRO A 1033 -9.87 -1.69 13.42
C PRO A 1033 -10.10 -0.52 14.40
N PHE A 1034 -9.02 0.12 14.88
CA PHE A 1034 -9.13 1.26 15.79
C PHE A 1034 -9.52 2.54 15.03
N PHE A 1035 -8.81 2.84 13.94
CA PHE A 1035 -9.15 3.89 12.98
C PHE A 1035 -9.88 3.26 11.79
N ASN A 1036 -11.07 3.75 11.44
CA ASN A 1036 -11.91 3.18 10.38
C ASN A 1036 -12.43 4.25 9.43
N SER A 1037 -11.50 4.99 8.85
CA SER A 1037 -11.80 6.15 7.99
C SER A 1037 -11.94 5.76 6.51
N ASN A 1038 -12.91 6.34 5.83
CA ASN A 1038 -13.20 6.15 4.41
C ASN A 1038 -12.29 6.99 3.51
N ASP A 1039 -11.65 8.03 4.03
CA ASP A 1039 -10.66 8.84 3.30
C ASP A 1039 -9.52 9.33 4.23
N ASP A 1040 -8.46 9.90 3.62
CA ASP A 1040 -7.28 10.39 4.36
C ASP A 1040 -7.61 11.61 5.23
N ASN A 1041 -8.65 12.37 4.89
CA ASN A 1041 -9.04 13.58 5.63
C ASN A 1041 -9.79 13.20 6.91
N GLU A 1042 -10.69 12.22 6.83
CA GLU A 1042 -11.40 11.62 7.95
C GLU A 1042 -10.40 10.96 8.92
N ALA A 1043 -9.38 10.27 8.40
CA ALA A 1043 -8.29 9.74 9.23
C ALA A 1043 -7.52 10.85 9.95
N LEU A 1044 -7.25 11.98 9.28
CA LEU A 1044 -6.61 13.14 9.89
C LEU A 1044 -7.51 13.77 10.97
N VAL A 1045 -8.82 13.82 10.76
CA VAL A 1045 -9.80 14.33 11.75
C VAL A 1045 -9.88 13.39 12.97
N GLU A 1046 -9.88 12.07 12.77
CA GLU A 1046 -9.84 11.09 13.87
C GLU A 1046 -8.57 11.28 14.73
N LEU A 1047 -7.40 11.45 14.10
CA LEU A 1047 -6.15 11.74 14.81
C LEU A 1047 -6.19 13.10 15.52
N THR A 1048 -6.76 14.12 14.88
CA THR A 1048 -6.88 15.46 15.47
C THR A 1048 -7.84 15.47 16.66
N THR A 1049 -8.85 14.61 16.66
CA THR A 1049 -9.77 14.44 17.80
C THR A 1049 -9.07 13.78 19.00
N ILE A 1050 -8.12 12.87 18.75
CA ILE A 1050 -7.36 12.21 19.82
C ILE A 1050 -6.25 13.11 20.36
N TYR A 1051 -5.40 13.66 19.49
CA TYR A 1051 -4.22 14.43 19.89
C TYR A 1051 -4.48 15.93 20.10
N GLY A 1052 -5.60 16.45 19.60
CA GLY A 1052 -5.95 17.86 19.65
C GLY A 1052 -5.34 18.67 18.50
N LEU A 1053 -6.01 19.77 18.14
CA LEU A 1053 -5.65 20.57 16.99
C LEU A 1053 -4.27 21.24 17.11
N LYS A 1054 -3.91 21.76 18.29
CA LYS A 1054 -2.62 22.46 18.50
C LYS A 1054 -1.41 21.57 18.23
N ARG A 1055 -1.46 20.31 18.67
CA ARG A 1055 -0.37 19.35 18.48
C ARG A 1055 -0.29 18.87 17.04
N MET A 1056 -1.43 18.73 16.38
CA MET A 1056 -1.50 18.40 14.95
C MET A 1056 -0.99 19.53 14.06
N ILE A 1057 -1.25 20.80 14.39
CA ILE A 1057 -0.68 21.95 13.67
C ILE A 1057 0.85 21.90 13.70
N LYS A 1058 1.45 21.73 14.88
CA LYS A 1058 2.91 21.55 15.03
C LYS A 1058 3.46 20.37 14.23
N CYS A 1059 2.71 19.27 14.17
CA CYS A 1059 3.05 18.13 13.32
C CYS A 1059 3.04 18.51 11.83
N GLY A 1060 2.06 19.30 11.39
CA GLY A 1060 1.98 19.84 10.03
C GLY A 1060 3.17 20.73 9.69
N GLU A 1061 3.57 21.60 10.62
CA GLU A 1061 4.70 22.52 10.46
C GLU A 1061 6.01 21.78 10.14
N ILE A 1062 6.29 20.66 10.83
CA ILE A 1062 7.48 19.83 10.57
C ILE A 1062 7.54 19.33 9.11
N HIS A 1063 6.38 19.13 8.47
CA HIS A 1063 6.30 18.67 7.08
C HIS A 1063 5.98 19.78 6.09
N ASN A 1064 6.11 21.06 6.50
CA ASN A 1064 5.81 22.23 5.68
C ASN A 1064 4.36 22.19 5.14
N ARG A 1065 3.42 21.91 6.06
CA ARG A 1065 1.97 21.82 5.82
C ARG A 1065 1.21 22.59 6.89
N SER A 1066 0.06 23.15 6.51
CA SER A 1066 -0.86 23.79 7.46
C SER A 1066 -2.13 22.95 7.62
N ILE A 1067 -2.55 22.74 8.87
CA ILE A 1067 -3.78 22.03 9.22
C ILE A 1067 -4.75 23.05 9.81
N LEU A 1068 -5.90 23.23 9.18
CA LEU A 1068 -6.95 24.13 9.65
C LEU A 1068 -8.25 23.32 9.82
N SER A 1069 -8.98 23.52 10.90
CA SER A 1069 -10.25 22.83 11.13
C SER A 1069 -11.25 23.76 11.82
N ASN A 1070 -12.44 23.89 11.23
CA ASN A 1070 -13.58 24.60 11.81
C ASN A 1070 -14.59 23.63 12.46
N ILE A 1071 -14.19 22.39 12.73
CA ILE A 1071 -15.06 21.36 13.30
C ILE A 1071 -15.23 21.62 14.82
N PRO A 1072 -16.45 21.89 15.32
CA PRO A 1072 -16.67 22.30 16.71
C PRO A 1072 -16.24 21.24 17.76
N HIS A 1073 -16.30 19.97 17.40
CA HIS A 1073 -15.95 18.85 18.29
C HIS A 1073 -14.43 18.60 18.37
N VAL A 1074 -13.63 19.21 17.50
CA VAL A 1074 -12.17 19.10 17.53
C VAL A 1074 -11.63 20.14 18.51
N GLN A 1075 -11.43 19.72 19.76
CA GLN A 1075 -10.92 20.61 20.81
C GLN A 1075 -9.43 20.92 20.61
N HIS A 1076 -9.02 22.08 21.14
CA HIS A 1076 -7.61 22.51 21.12
C HIS A 1076 -6.72 21.65 22.02
N GLY A 1077 -7.30 21.10 23.12
CA GLY A 1077 -6.66 20.14 24.00
C GLY A 1077 -7.04 18.71 23.59
N GLY A 1078 -6.05 17.89 23.27
CA GLY A 1078 -6.27 16.47 22.98
C GLY A 1078 -6.62 15.67 24.23
N LYS A 1079 -7.00 14.40 24.04
CA LYS A 1079 -7.19 13.44 25.12
C LYS A 1079 -5.86 12.83 25.54
N HIS A 1080 -5.63 12.65 26.84
CA HIS A 1080 -4.53 11.82 27.30
C HIS A 1080 -4.79 10.35 26.96
N LEU A 1081 -3.78 9.66 26.40
CA LEU A 1081 -3.94 8.26 25.96
C LEU A 1081 -4.41 7.32 27.08
N HIS A 1082 -3.98 7.55 28.33
CA HIS A 1082 -4.43 6.78 29.50
C HIS A 1082 -5.94 6.92 29.73
N LEU A 1083 -6.46 8.15 29.69
CA LEU A 1083 -7.89 8.42 29.86
C LEU A 1083 -8.70 7.83 28.70
N LEU A 1084 -8.20 7.95 27.47
CA LEU A 1084 -8.84 7.35 26.30
C LEU A 1084 -8.93 5.83 26.44
N LEU A 1085 -7.83 5.17 26.83
CA LEU A 1085 -7.83 3.72 27.04
C LEU A 1085 -8.75 3.30 28.18
N TYR A 1086 -8.80 4.07 29.28
CA TYR A 1086 -9.73 3.81 30.38
C TYR A 1086 -11.19 3.91 29.93
N GLN A 1087 -11.55 4.92 29.13
CA GLN A 1087 -12.90 5.06 28.56
C GLN A 1087 -13.26 3.91 27.61
N LEU A 1088 -12.30 3.41 26.84
CA LEU A 1088 -12.56 2.39 25.82
C LEU A 1088 -12.52 0.96 26.37
N ASN A 1089 -11.70 0.72 27.39
CA ASN A 1089 -11.45 -0.57 28.00
C ASN A 1089 -11.10 -0.42 29.50
N PRO A 1090 -12.07 -0.08 30.37
CA PRO A 1090 -11.80 0.15 31.80
C PRO A 1090 -11.29 -1.11 32.51
N PHE A 1091 -11.71 -2.30 32.06
CA PHE A 1091 -11.38 -3.59 32.68
C PHE A 1091 -9.93 -4.06 32.47
N ILE A 1092 -9.14 -3.40 31.61
CA ILE A 1092 -7.69 -3.69 31.51
C ILE A 1092 -6.92 -3.14 32.71
N PHE A 1093 -7.48 -2.12 33.37
CA PHE A 1093 -6.88 -1.47 34.53
C PHE A 1093 -7.23 -2.25 35.81
N PRO A 1094 -6.25 -2.53 36.68
CA PRO A 1094 -6.49 -3.25 37.92
C PRO A 1094 -7.24 -2.42 38.98
N ARG A 1095 -7.26 -1.07 38.87
CA ARG A 1095 -7.94 -0.13 39.79
C ARG A 1095 -8.45 1.12 39.05
N PRO A 1096 -9.53 1.77 39.53
CA PRO A 1096 -10.03 3.03 38.97
C PRO A 1096 -8.99 4.17 39.11
N PRO A 1097 -8.96 5.16 38.20
CA PRO A 1097 -7.95 6.23 38.14
C PRO A 1097 -7.83 7.08 39.42
N SER A 1098 -8.89 7.14 40.23
CA SER A 1098 -8.92 7.86 41.52
C SER A 1098 -8.02 7.23 42.60
N ALA A 1099 -7.60 5.97 42.45
CA ALA A 1099 -6.73 5.27 43.40
C ALA A 1099 -5.21 5.45 43.13
N TRP A 1100 -4.83 6.24 42.13
CA TRP A 1100 -3.46 6.36 41.63
C TRP A 1100 -2.67 7.47 42.37
N HIS A 1101 -2.98 7.71 43.65
CA HIS A 1101 -2.35 8.73 44.48
C HIS A 1101 -1.67 8.17 45.75
N HIS A 1102 -0.46 8.68 45.97
CA HIS A 1102 0.45 8.56 47.12
C HIS A 1102 1.09 7.19 47.36
N GLY A 1103 2.29 6.96 46.82
CA GLY A 1103 3.10 5.78 47.17
C GLY A 1103 4.47 5.67 46.49
N ASP A 1104 4.53 5.32 45.21
CA ASP A 1104 5.67 4.52 44.72
C ASP A 1104 6.60 5.19 43.69
N VAL A 1105 6.88 6.49 43.80
CA VAL A 1105 7.91 7.15 42.96
C VAL A 1105 9.11 7.67 43.76
N GLN A 1106 9.14 7.48 45.08
CA GLN A 1106 10.30 7.88 45.90
C GLN A 1106 11.45 6.85 45.92
N GLY A 1107 11.28 5.65 45.35
CA GLY A 1107 12.30 4.59 45.38
C GLY A 1107 13.32 4.55 44.24
N LEU A 1108 13.29 5.48 43.28
CA LEU A 1108 14.13 5.42 42.06
C LEU A 1108 14.96 6.70 41.82
N ARG A 1109 15.41 7.36 42.89
CA ARG A 1109 16.51 8.33 42.81
C ARG A 1109 17.78 7.67 43.31
N GLY A 1110 18.59 7.17 42.38
CA GLY A 1110 20.01 6.95 42.63
C GLY A 1110 20.73 8.28 42.66
N ASP A 1111 21.57 8.46 43.68
CA ASP A 1111 22.41 9.64 43.88
C ASP A 1111 23.33 9.89 42.69
N GLY A 1112 23.31 11.12 42.18
CA GLY A 1112 24.20 11.61 41.14
C GLY A 1112 23.96 13.10 40.92
N LYS A 1113 24.84 13.93 41.50
CA LYS A 1113 24.87 15.37 41.30
C LYS A 1113 25.15 15.66 39.83
N ASP A 1114 24.25 16.40 39.16
CA ASP A 1114 24.63 17.41 38.18
C ASP A 1114 23.47 18.39 37.94
N ASN A 1115 23.77 19.66 38.18
CA ASN A 1115 22.88 20.80 37.98
C ASN A 1115 22.99 21.27 36.53
N SER A 1116 21.97 20.99 35.72
CA SER A 1116 21.66 21.81 34.55
C SER A 1116 20.17 21.76 34.26
N GLU A 1117 19.57 22.94 34.13
CA GLU A 1117 18.14 23.21 33.99
C GLU A 1117 17.44 22.30 32.97
N THR A 1118 16.57 21.42 33.45
CA THR A 1118 15.51 20.82 32.65
C THR A 1118 14.19 21.39 33.11
N VAL A 1119 13.58 22.21 32.26
CA VAL A 1119 12.17 22.60 32.34
C VAL A 1119 11.36 21.31 32.21
N MET A 1120 11.06 20.68 33.35
CA MET A 1120 10.22 19.49 33.39
C MET A 1120 8.78 19.86 33.01
N ASP A 1121 8.28 19.18 31.98
CA ASP A 1121 6.93 19.27 31.46
C ASP A 1121 5.88 19.31 32.59
N THR A 1122 5.18 20.43 32.67
CA THR A 1122 4.01 20.70 33.52
C THR A 1122 2.80 19.77 33.23
N GLU A 1123 2.93 18.80 32.31
CA GLU A 1123 1.84 17.91 31.86
C GLU A 1123 1.54 16.74 32.81
N ASN A 1124 2.47 16.33 33.68
CA ASN A 1124 2.23 15.20 34.61
C ASN A 1124 1.39 15.60 35.84
N THR A 1125 1.35 16.88 36.18
CA THR A 1125 0.69 17.42 37.37
C THR A 1125 -0.85 17.51 37.25
N ASN A 1126 -1.41 17.36 36.05
CA ASN A 1126 -2.84 17.60 35.79
C ASN A 1126 -3.67 16.37 35.37
N ILE A 1127 -3.04 15.19 35.27
CA ILE A 1127 -3.74 13.94 34.91
C ILE A 1127 -4.77 13.54 35.97
N PHE A 1128 -4.48 13.84 37.24
CA PHE A 1128 -5.27 13.36 38.38
C PHE A 1128 -6.42 14.28 38.79
N ALA A 1129 -6.37 15.57 38.45
CA ALA A 1129 -7.48 16.50 38.68
C ALA A 1129 -8.71 16.22 37.78
N LEU A 1130 -8.47 15.67 36.59
CA LEU A 1130 -9.52 15.29 35.62
C LEU A 1130 -10.22 13.95 35.93
N CYS A 1131 -9.67 13.14 36.85
CA CYS A 1131 -10.19 11.81 37.22
C CYS A 1131 -11.29 11.83 38.29
N ASN A 1132 -11.64 13.00 38.85
CA ASN A 1132 -12.60 13.16 39.95
C ASN A 1132 -14.08 13.35 39.53
N GLN A 1133 -14.46 13.04 38.29
CA GLN A 1133 -15.88 13.05 37.89
C GLN A 1133 -16.53 11.68 38.15
N PRO A 1134 -17.66 11.61 38.88
CA PRO A 1134 -18.25 10.34 39.28
C PRO A 1134 -18.97 9.69 38.09
N PHE A 1135 -18.42 8.59 37.58
CA PHE A 1135 -19.02 7.72 36.56
C PHE A 1135 -19.68 6.46 37.18
N GLU A 1136 -19.86 6.45 38.51
CA GLU A 1136 -20.23 5.25 39.28
C GLU A 1136 -21.76 4.97 39.33
N LYS A 1137 -22.63 5.81 38.76
CA LYS A 1137 -24.09 5.69 38.97
C LYS A 1137 -24.89 4.89 37.94
N GLU A 1138 -24.33 4.46 36.81
CA GLU A 1138 -25.15 3.87 35.71
C GLU A 1138 -24.86 2.42 35.30
N ILE A 1139 -23.82 1.77 35.82
CA ILE A 1139 -23.55 0.37 35.44
C ILE A 1139 -23.97 -0.55 36.58
N GLY A 1140 -25.18 -1.10 36.48
CA GLY A 1140 -25.73 -2.05 37.44
C GLY A 1140 -24.82 -3.28 37.64
N GLU A 1141 -24.74 -3.75 38.88
CA GLU A 1141 -23.93 -4.90 39.34
C GLU A 1141 -24.14 -6.18 38.50
N ASN A 1142 -25.30 -6.33 37.86
CA ASN A 1142 -25.60 -7.45 36.98
C ASN A 1142 -24.82 -7.42 35.65
N LEU A 1143 -24.45 -6.24 35.14
CA LEU A 1143 -23.62 -6.11 33.93
C LEU A 1143 -22.14 -6.40 34.26
N PHE A 1144 -21.68 -5.96 35.44
CA PHE A 1144 -20.34 -6.22 35.96
C PHE A 1144 -20.07 -7.73 36.17
N ASN A 1145 -21.07 -8.45 36.70
CA ASN A 1145 -20.98 -9.90 36.89
C ASN A 1145 -21.12 -10.71 35.58
N SER A 1146 -21.90 -10.23 34.61
CA SER A 1146 -22.02 -10.84 33.28
C SER A 1146 -20.76 -10.67 32.41
N PHE A 1147 -20.07 -9.51 32.52
CA PHE A 1147 -18.84 -9.23 31.77
C PHE A 1147 -17.61 -10.03 32.25
N ASN A 1148 -17.51 -10.35 33.54
CA ASN A 1148 -16.37 -11.10 34.10
C ASN A 1148 -16.30 -12.57 33.65
N GLN A 1149 -17.36 -13.12 33.04
CA GLN A 1149 -17.35 -14.50 32.52
C GLN A 1149 -16.68 -14.63 31.13
N GLN A 1150 -16.42 -13.53 30.40
CA GLN A 1150 -15.96 -13.57 28.99
C GLN A 1150 -14.57 -12.96 28.70
N PHE A 1151 -13.92 -12.30 29.66
CA PHE A 1151 -12.68 -11.54 29.38
C PHE A 1151 -11.49 -11.89 30.30
N ALA A 1152 -10.28 -11.86 29.73
CA ALA A 1152 -9.02 -12.15 30.43
C ALA A 1152 -8.75 -11.17 31.59
N LYS A 1153 -8.10 -11.68 32.65
CA LYS A 1153 -7.67 -10.95 33.86
C LYS A 1153 -7.06 -9.56 33.54
N PRO A 1154 -7.25 -8.55 34.41
CA PRO A 1154 -6.63 -7.24 34.24
C PRO A 1154 -5.11 -7.36 34.13
N TRP A 1155 -4.49 -6.47 33.37
CA TRP A 1155 -3.03 -6.46 33.20
C TRP A 1155 -2.37 -5.97 34.49
N PRO A 1156 -1.16 -6.46 34.84
CA PRO A 1156 -0.39 -5.91 35.94
C PRO A 1156 -0.15 -4.41 35.72
N GLU A 1157 -0.29 -3.61 36.78
CA GLU A 1157 -0.26 -2.14 36.70
C GLU A 1157 1.02 -1.60 36.05
N LEU A 1158 2.19 -2.11 36.49
CA LEU A 1158 3.48 -1.74 35.95
C LEU A 1158 3.63 -2.12 34.46
N GLU A 1159 3.12 -3.28 34.08
CA GLU A 1159 3.17 -3.77 32.70
C GLU A 1159 2.27 -2.96 31.78
N LEU A 1160 1.07 -2.61 32.27
CA LEU A 1160 0.14 -1.74 31.57
C LEU A 1160 0.71 -0.34 31.40
N TYR A 1161 1.34 0.23 32.44
CA TYR A 1161 2.02 1.52 32.37
C TYR A 1161 3.11 1.52 31.28
N HIS A 1162 4.00 0.52 31.29
CA HIS A 1162 5.04 0.41 30.29
C HIS A 1162 4.50 0.15 28.87
N ALA A 1163 3.38 -0.56 28.73
CA ALA A 1163 2.72 -0.76 27.44
C ALA A 1163 2.14 0.55 26.89
N ILE A 1164 1.51 1.36 27.74
CA ILE A 1164 0.95 2.66 27.36
C ILE A 1164 2.08 3.64 27.03
N ASP A 1165 3.17 3.65 27.80
CA ASP A 1165 4.36 4.46 27.52
C ASP A 1165 5.01 4.09 26.18
N LEU A 1166 5.17 2.79 25.91
CA LEU A 1166 5.64 2.32 24.60
C LEU A 1166 4.71 2.80 23.48
N CYS A 1167 3.40 2.67 23.65
CA CYS A 1167 2.41 3.12 22.68
C CYS A 1167 2.50 4.63 22.41
N LYS A 1168 2.69 5.46 23.45
CA LYS A 1168 2.88 6.91 23.32
C LYS A 1168 4.14 7.25 22.53
N LYS A 1169 5.25 6.56 22.80
CA LYS A 1169 6.54 6.82 22.15
C LYS A 1169 6.59 6.33 20.69
N LEU A 1170 5.86 5.26 20.37
CA LEU A 1170 5.68 4.79 18.99
C LEU A 1170 4.76 5.71 18.18
N MET A 1171 3.69 6.21 18.80
CA MET A 1171 2.74 7.13 18.18
C MET A 1171 3.05 8.61 18.47
N HIS A 1172 4.33 8.95 18.62
CA HIS A 1172 4.72 10.35 18.79
C HIS A 1172 4.46 11.13 17.50
N LEU A 1173 3.84 12.32 17.56
CA LEU A 1173 3.48 13.07 16.35
C LEU A 1173 4.69 13.53 15.55
N ASP A 1174 5.71 14.07 16.23
CA ASP A 1174 7.02 14.35 15.62
C ASP A 1174 7.71 13.03 15.26
N CYS A 1175 7.88 12.77 13.95
CA CYS A 1175 8.48 11.55 13.43
C CYS A 1175 9.94 11.36 13.88
N THR A 1176 10.69 12.46 14.10
CA THR A 1176 12.11 12.43 14.51
C THR A 1176 12.29 11.94 15.95
N LYS A 1177 11.24 12.07 16.78
CA LYS A 1177 11.22 11.67 18.20
C LYS A 1177 10.65 10.27 18.43
N ARG A 1178 10.13 9.60 17.39
CA ARG A 1178 9.62 8.22 17.53
C ARG A 1178 10.76 7.26 17.82
N LEU A 1179 10.50 6.28 18.67
CA LEU A 1179 11.47 5.19 18.91
C LEU A 1179 11.74 4.44 17.61
N ASN A 1180 13.00 4.17 17.32
CA ASN A 1180 13.36 3.21 16.29
C ASN A 1180 13.15 1.76 16.80
N ALA A 1181 13.16 0.78 15.89
CA ALA A 1181 12.88 -0.61 16.24
C ALA A 1181 13.85 -1.19 17.29
N GLN A 1182 15.13 -0.79 17.27
CA GLN A 1182 16.12 -1.23 18.25
C GLN A 1182 15.85 -0.63 19.63
N GLN A 1183 15.52 0.66 19.72
CA GLN A 1183 15.14 1.33 20.97
C GLN A 1183 13.83 0.77 21.54
N ALA A 1184 12.86 0.44 20.68
CA ALA A 1184 11.62 -0.22 21.09
C ALA A 1184 11.87 -1.59 21.72
N LEU A 1185 12.82 -2.38 21.19
CA LEU A 1185 13.22 -3.67 21.78
C LEU A 1185 13.86 -3.53 23.18
N MET A 1186 14.52 -2.41 23.45
CA MET A 1186 15.13 -2.09 24.74
C MET A 1186 14.14 -1.44 25.72
N HIS A 1187 12.91 -1.18 25.30
CA HIS A 1187 11.91 -0.55 26.15
C HIS A 1187 11.54 -1.45 27.34
N PRO A 1188 11.31 -0.91 28.57
CA PRO A 1188 10.99 -1.69 29.76
C PRO A 1188 9.85 -2.69 29.60
N PHE A 1189 8.84 -2.37 28.77
CA PHE A 1189 7.75 -3.29 28.44
C PHE A 1189 8.25 -4.62 27.82
N LEU A 1190 9.25 -4.58 26.93
CA LEU A 1190 9.75 -5.76 26.21
C LEU A 1190 11.00 -6.38 26.83
N TYR A 1191 11.79 -5.58 27.54
CA TYR A 1191 13.02 -6.00 28.20
C TYR A 1191 12.76 -6.61 29.59
N GLY A 1192 11.75 -6.11 30.31
CA GLY A 1192 11.43 -6.49 31.69
C GLY A 1192 12.37 -5.82 32.71
N VAL A 1193 11.81 -5.34 33.82
CA VAL A 1193 12.60 -4.94 35.00
C VAL A 1193 12.84 -6.22 35.82
N GLY A 1194 14.04 -6.78 35.75
CA GLY A 1194 14.49 -7.89 36.62
C GLY A 1194 14.52 -9.27 35.98
N SER A 1195 15.75 -9.78 35.77
CA SER A 1195 16.15 -11.09 36.28
C SER A 1195 16.01 -11.17 37.79
#